data_AF-A0A1G1AGN6-F1
#
_entry.id   AF-A0A1G1AGN6-F1
#
_cell.length_a   1.000
_cell.length_b   1.000
_cell.length_c   1.000
_cell.angle_alpha   90.00
_cell.angle_beta   90.00
_cell.angle_gamma   90.00
#
_symmetry.space_group_name_H-M   'P 1'
#
loop_
_entity.id
_entity.type
_entity.pdbx_description
1 polymer ?
#
loop_
_entity_poly.entity_id
_entity_poly.type
_entity_poly.pdbx_seq_one_letter_code
_entity_poly.pdbx_strand_id
1 'polypeptide(L)'
;MNPGNDIVTELKTALFKNVLNRHEFETRYKADVTNPATLDELCRFVKTQYVTDMSLKDGYSRIAMLLLANNNAADAINLWEDDRKQNRISWWQEFRCAEAIMELKGIEESRIHIESIYKQYPTATNGFASLGWRLMDKDAASALDLFRADDQLGHLTPGFRLNYAVALSRQGQTKESEIQIDKAYNLDANLKDGFVRAAWAAFGSRPNERIKALPFFERDFSEIRMTPAHMLTLAQLRAENGTFDSTLPIIEQAYKLDSSLRDGYARAAWAAFGSKPNERIKALPSFEKDFAAQRLSPAQMLTLAQLRAENGNLDAALPIIEQAYNLDANLKDGYARAAWAAFGSKPNERLKALTFFEKDYAADRLSPAHMLALVQLRAQNGNLDSALPIIEQAYNLDSSLRDGYARAAWAAFGSNPNERIKALPSFEKDFAAQRLSPAQMLTLAQLLALNGKLDSALPIIEQAYNLDSSLRDGYARAAWAAFASKPEQHLQALPYFEKDYAAEKLSPAHMLTLAQLRAENGNFDSTLPIIDKAYNLDANLKDGLSRIAGELIKTGDREKALVLLLDDFHTAHQSPGWMIRTATILSETGDIQKAQAIVAKAYQIDPTLKDGYTGLIAASRTGCPIDTANQFLPKHILQLVDMDLRQKRLSPKGRQTALHVLRQNTMVAAEIALAEERYSMDLASQWNHLESLTRSGQKVEERIPILNAKLKIVQASDILVQFREIILHEQYRFETTTAEPVIIDGGADAGVSIAYFKWRYPTSHIIAFEPNPAMFKICQSNIQYNGWTNVTLLPYALSDTDGDAQFNVVESMPMASTLTDRLPNSVAVEDIQSMVVQTRRLSSFLNAEVDFMKLDIEGMERKVIDELGIRIRLVRSGFIEYHYDPHSRENSLVNLLHCLDQNDYFYAMTDQPGRALNAVKYAGDVNACQNWSCGIFITRRCLL
;
A
#
# COMPACT_ATOMS: atom_id res chain seq x y z
N MET A 1 36.59 -7.77 -37.53
CA MET A 1 37.89 -7.23 -37.09
C MET A 1 38.98 -8.05 -37.76
N ASN A 2 39.88 -7.42 -38.51
CA ASN A 2 41.05 -8.09 -39.10
C ASN A 2 42.26 -7.75 -38.20
N PRO A 3 42.80 -8.70 -37.42
CA PRO A 3 43.86 -8.44 -36.45
C PRO A 3 45.24 -8.47 -37.14
N GLY A 4 45.54 -7.42 -37.91
CA GLY A 4 46.82 -7.33 -38.61
C GLY A 4 47.16 -6.00 -39.30
N ASN A 5 46.31 -4.97 -39.22
CA ASN A 5 46.68 -3.64 -39.72
C ASN A 5 47.36 -2.85 -38.61
N ASP A 6 48.62 -2.51 -38.83
CA ASP A 6 49.38 -1.52 -38.08
C ASP A 6 48.56 -0.22 -37.96
N ILE A 7 48.28 0.21 -36.73
CA ILE A 7 47.48 1.40 -36.43
C ILE A 7 48.06 2.66 -37.08
N VAL A 8 49.39 2.70 -37.25
CA VAL A 8 50.08 3.79 -37.94
C VAL A 8 49.77 3.77 -39.43
N THR A 9 49.66 2.59 -40.04
CA THR A 9 49.24 2.43 -41.44
C THR A 9 47.78 2.83 -41.66
N GLU A 10 46.89 2.54 -40.71
CA GLU A 10 45.50 3.01 -40.73
C GLU A 10 45.41 4.54 -40.59
N LEU A 11 46.20 5.13 -39.68
CA LEU A 11 46.29 6.58 -39.48
C LEU A 11 46.85 7.30 -40.71
N LYS A 12 47.92 6.79 -41.33
CA LYS A 12 48.48 7.31 -42.59
C LYS A 12 47.44 7.32 -43.70
N THR A 13 46.62 6.26 -43.78
CA THR A 13 45.54 6.14 -44.77
C THR A 13 44.41 7.13 -44.49
N ALA A 14 44.01 7.27 -43.23
CA ALA A 14 42.92 8.12 -42.79
C ALA A 14 43.25 9.63 -42.86
N LEU A 15 44.51 10.02 -42.66
CA LEU A 15 44.95 11.42 -42.81
C LEU A 15 44.69 11.97 -44.22
N PHE A 16 44.73 11.13 -45.26
CA PHE A 16 44.67 11.56 -46.66
C PHE A 16 43.48 11.04 -47.46
N LYS A 17 42.86 9.92 -47.06
CA LYS A 17 41.55 9.53 -47.57
C LYS A 17 40.49 10.31 -46.79
N ASN A 18 39.74 11.19 -47.43
CA ASN A 18 38.54 11.87 -46.88
C ASN A 18 37.39 10.87 -46.58
N VAL A 19 37.68 9.73 -45.95
CA VAL A 19 36.81 8.55 -45.84
C VAL A 19 36.25 8.41 -44.43
N LEU A 20 36.83 9.06 -43.42
CA LEU A 20 36.31 9.03 -42.06
C LEU A 20 35.63 10.36 -41.70
N ASN A 21 34.45 10.27 -41.09
CA ASN A 21 33.82 11.45 -40.52
C ASN A 21 34.69 11.99 -39.37
N ARG A 22 34.70 13.31 -39.18
CA ARG A 22 35.54 14.01 -38.19
C ARG A 22 35.45 13.42 -36.78
N HIS A 23 34.24 13.10 -36.33
CA HIS A 23 34.00 12.58 -34.98
C HIS A 23 34.54 11.16 -34.83
N GLU A 24 34.33 10.31 -35.83
CA GLU A 24 34.82 8.94 -35.85
C GLU A 24 36.34 8.89 -35.93
N PHE A 25 36.98 9.82 -36.65
CA PHE A 25 38.42 9.98 -36.70
C PHE A 25 39.00 10.49 -35.37
N GLU A 26 38.41 11.55 -34.78
CA GLU A 26 38.84 12.09 -33.49
C GLU A 26 38.62 11.06 -32.35
N THR A 27 37.46 10.42 -32.25
CA THR A 27 37.15 9.49 -31.16
C THR A 27 37.95 8.19 -31.23
N ARG A 28 38.18 7.67 -32.44
CA ARG A 28 38.83 6.37 -32.61
C ARG A 28 40.34 6.40 -32.40
N TYR A 29 40.99 7.51 -32.74
CA TYR A 29 42.46 7.58 -32.77
C TYR A 29 43.06 8.61 -31.80
N LYS A 30 42.23 9.28 -31.00
CA LYS A 30 42.67 10.27 -30.03
C LYS A 30 43.76 9.72 -29.09
N ALA A 31 43.63 8.51 -28.54
CA ALA A 31 44.64 7.97 -27.62
C ALA A 31 46.02 7.70 -28.29
N ASP A 32 46.04 7.25 -29.54
CA ASP A 32 47.23 6.68 -30.19
C ASP A 32 48.26 7.73 -30.63
N VAL A 33 47.82 8.96 -30.93
CA VAL A 33 48.67 10.06 -31.43
C VAL A 33 49.45 10.78 -30.31
N THR A 34 49.15 10.46 -29.05
CA THR A 34 49.90 11.01 -27.89
C THR A 34 51.24 10.30 -27.65
N ASN A 35 51.49 9.16 -28.32
CA ASN A 35 52.78 8.47 -28.27
C ASN A 35 53.81 9.24 -29.12
N PRO A 36 54.95 9.70 -28.54
CA PRO A 36 55.96 10.46 -29.27
C PRO A 36 56.53 9.73 -30.51
N ALA A 37 56.66 8.40 -30.46
CA ALA A 37 57.17 7.62 -31.58
C ALA A 37 56.18 7.60 -32.77
N THR A 38 54.89 7.47 -32.46
CA THR A 38 53.80 7.51 -33.44
C THR A 38 53.66 8.91 -34.04
N LEU A 39 53.72 9.95 -33.21
CA LEU A 39 53.65 11.34 -33.66
C LEU A 39 54.81 11.69 -34.61
N ASP A 40 56.04 11.33 -34.23
CA ASP A 40 57.23 11.56 -35.08
C ASP A 40 57.13 10.80 -36.41
N GLU A 41 56.61 9.57 -36.40
CA GLU A 41 56.40 8.79 -37.61
C GLU A 41 55.36 9.41 -38.55
N LEU A 42 54.24 9.92 -38.01
CA LEU A 42 53.21 10.61 -38.78
C LEU A 42 53.74 11.93 -39.36
N CYS A 43 54.51 12.70 -38.58
CA CYS A 43 55.17 13.92 -39.07
C CYS A 43 56.18 13.63 -40.18
N ARG A 44 57.00 12.58 -40.06
CA ARG A 44 57.91 12.11 -41.14
C ARG A 44 57.14 11.69 -42.38
N PHE A 45 55.99 11.04 -42.21
CA PHE A 45 55.13 10.66 -43.32
C PHE A 45 54.56 11.88 -44.06
N VAL A 46 53.99 12.86 -43.35
CA VAL A 46 53.50 14.11 -43.95
C VAL A 46 54.62 14.83 -44.70
N LYS A 47 55.82 14.93 -44.09
CA LYS A 47 57.01 15.51 -44.74
C LYS A 47 57.32 14.85 -46.07
N THR A 48 57.25 13.52 -46.13
CA THR A 48 57.50 12.74 -47.35
C THR A 48 56.42 13.01 -48.39
N GLN A 49 55.14 13.02 -47.98
CA GLN A 49 54.02 13.29 -48.88
C GLN A 49 54.06 14.70 -49.47
N TYR A 50 54.51 15.70 -48.70
CA TYR A 50 54.65 17.07 -49.18
C TYR A 50 55.72 17.24 -50.25
N VAL A 51 56.76 16.41 -50.23
CA VAL A 51 57.78 16.38 -51.30
C VAL A 51 57.21 15.75 -52.57
N THR A 52 56.36 14.74 -52.45
CA THR A 52 55.80 14.00 -53.59
C THR A 52 54.55 14.63 -54.19
N ASP A 53 53.78 15.39 -53.42
CA ASP A 53 52.56 16.06 -53.85
C ASP A 53 52.55 17.54 -53.40
N MET A 54 52.73 18.44 -54.37
CA MET A 54 52.70 19.88 -54.14
C MET A 54 51.29 20.45 -53.98
N SER A 55 50.25 19.70 -54.36
CA SER A 55 48.85 20.12 -54.21
C SER A 55 48.29 19.86 -52.81
N LEU A 56 48.98 19.01 -52.04
CA LEU A 56 48.55 18.57 -50.73
C LEU A 56 48.69 19.68 -49.67
N LYS A 57 47.61 19.89 -48.92
CA LYS A 57 47.45 20.89 -47.85
C LYS A 57 47.06 20.25 -46.51
N ASP A 58 47.25 20.97 -45.41
CA ASP A 58 46.77 20.64 -44.06
C ASP A 58 47.24 19.30 -43.45
N GLY A 59 48.30 18.69 -43.98
CA GLY A 59 48.86 17.42 -43.52
C GLY A 59 49.30 17.45 -42.06
N TYR A 60 50.07 18.45 -41.62
CA TYR A 60 50.45 18.59 -40.21
C TYR A 60 49.26 19.07 -39.36
N SER A 61 48.40 19.92 -39.93
CA SER A 61 47.20 20.47 -39.29
C SER A 61 46.16 19.40 -38.94
N ARG A 62 46.05 18.33 -39.74
CA ARG A 62 45.19 17.18 -39.44
C ARG A 62 45.71 16.36 -38.25
N ILE A 63 47.02 16.31 -38.06
CA ILE A 63 47.64 15.72 -36.85
C ILE A 63 47.42 16.65 -35.66
N ALA A 64 47.57 17.97 -35.85
CA ALA A 64 47.33 18.98 -34.82
C ALA A 64 45.92 18.90 -34.22
N MET A 65 44.90 18.61 -35.04
CA MET A 65 43.52 18.38 -34.59
C MET A 65 43.38 17.22 -33.59
N LEU A 66 44.14 16.13 -33.79
CA LEU A 66 44.14 14.98 -32.86
C LEU A 66 44.86 15.32 -31.55
N LEU A 67 45.94 16.11 -31.60
CA LEU A 67 46.62 16.60 -30.41
C LEU A 67 45.75 17.57 -29.60
N LEU A 68 45.06 18.50 -30.26
CA LEU A 68 44.11 19.41 -29.61
C LEU A 68 42.99 18.62 -28.92
N ALA A 69 42.47 17.56 -29.55
CA ALA A 69 41.47 16.70 -28.92
C ALA A 69 41.97 16.07 -27.60
N ASN A 70 43.29 15.85 -27.44
CA ASN A 70 43.94 15.35 -26.22
C ASN A 70 44.36 16.43 -25.22
N ASN A 71 43.87 17.67 -25.37
CA ASN A 71 44.29 18.81 -24.55
C ASN A 71 45.79 19.14 -24.69
N ASN A 72 46.46 18.74 -25.78
CA ASN A 72 47.83 19.12 -26.07
C ASN A 72 47.87 20.27 -27.10
N ALA A 73 47.43 21.44 -26.66
CA ALA A 73 47.33 22.62 -27.52
C ALA A 73 48.70 23.17 -27.95
N ALA A 74 49.75 23.02 -27.13
CA ALA A 74 51.07 23.58 -27.42
C ALA A 74 51.73 22.91 -28.62
N ASP A 75 51.74 21.57 -28.65
CA ASP A 75 52.30 20.81 -29.77
C ASP A 75 51.42 20.92 -31.02
N ALA A 76 50.09 21.04 -30.85
CA ALA A 76 49.19 21.29 -31.97
C ALA A 76 49.50 22.63 -32.69
N ILE A 77 49.77 23.70 -31.93
CA ILE A 77 50.15 25.01 -32.49
C ILE A 77 51.45 24.93 -33.29
N ASN A 78 52.45 24.17 -32.82
CA ASN A 78 53.69 23.96 -33.55
C ASN A 78 53.45 23.28 -34.91
N LEU A 79 52.55 22.30 -34.96
CA LEU A 79 52.22 21.61 -36.22
C LEU A 79 51.42 22.50 -37.20
N TRP A 80 50.53 23.36 -36.70
CA TRP A 80 49.89 24.39 -37.53
C TRP A 80 50.92 25.42 -38.04
N GLU A 81 51.92 25.79 -37.24
CA GLU A 81 53.03 26.64 -37.68
C GLU A 81 53.86 25.98 -38.80
N ASP A 82 54.07 24.67 -38.76
CA ASP A 82 54.82 23.95 -39.78
C ASP A 82 54.11 23.94 -41.14
N ASP A 83 52.78 23.81 -41.16
CA ASP A 83 51.97 24.00 -42.37
C ASP A 83 51.95 25.46 -42.84
N ARG A 84 51.93 26.41 -41.91
CA ARG A 84 51.95 27.85 -42.19
C ARG A 84 53.28 28.29 -42.84
N LYS A 85 54.42 27.85 -42.31
CA LYS A 85 55.76 28.11 -42.87
C LYS A 85 55.93 27.58 -44.29
N GLN A 86 55.21 26.50 -44.62
CA GLN A 86 55.21 25.87 -45.93
C GLN A 86 54.14 26.45 -46.87
N ASN A 87 53.36 27.44 -46.43
CA ASN A 87 52.22 28.03 -47.17
C ASN A 87 51.19 26.98 -47.60
N ARG A 88 50.98 25.94 -46.77
CA ARG A 88 50.09 24.80 -47.04
C ARG A 88 48.88 24.74 -46.10
N ILE A 89 48.77 25.68 -45.16
CA ILE A 89 47.63 25.75 -44.25
C ILE A 89 46.41 26.41 -44.92
N SER A 90 45.23 25.86 -44.67
CA SER A 90 43.96 26.48 -45.04
C SER A 90 43.47 27.45 -43.95
N TRP A 91 42.68 28.45 -44.34
CA TRP A 91 42.06 29.38 -43.39
C TRP A 91 41.18 28.66 -42.34
N TRP A 92 40.62 27.50 -42.69
CA TRP A 92 39.84 26.68 -41.77
C TRP A 92 40.71 26.09 -40.65
N GLN A 93 41.91 25.60 -40.99
CA GLN A 93 42.87 25.12 -40.00
C GLN A 93 43.44 26.27 -39.15
N GLU A 94 43.60 27.45 -39.74
CA GLU A 94 43.99 28.66 -38.99
C GLU A 94 42.97 29.04 -37.91
N PHE A 95 41.66 28.84 -38.14
CA PHE A 95 40.65 29.02 -37.08
C PHE A 95 40.71 27.94 -35.99
N ARG A 96 41.11 26.71 -36.33
CA ARG A 96 41.34 25.66 -35.31
C ARG A 96 42.59 25.96 -34.47
N CYS A 97 43.62 26.52 -35.10
CA CYS A 97 44.76 27.07 -34.39
C CYS A 97 44.34 28.22 -33.44
N ALA A 98 43.41 29.10 -33.86
CA ALA A 98 42.85 30.14 -33.00
C ALA A 98 42.15 29.55 -31.75
N GLU A 99 41.34 28.49 -31.91
CA GLU A 99 40.73 27.77 -30.77
C GLU A 99 41.78 27.29 -29.76
N ALA A 100 42.90 26.72 -30.24
CA ALA A 100 44.00 26.28 -29.38
C ALA A 100 44.74 27.45 -28.70
N ILE A 101 44.92 28.57 -29.42
CA ILE A 101 45.52 29.80 -28.88
C ILE A 101 44.65 30.35 -27.74
N MET A 102 43.32 30.32 -27.90
CA MET A 102 42.38 30.76 -26.86
C MET A 102 42.56 29.96 -25.56
N GLU A 103 42.80 28.66 -25.64
CA GLU A 103 43.00 27.80 -24.46
C GLU A 103 44.34 28.06 -23.74
N LEU A 104 45.40 28.43 -24.48
CA LEU A 104 46.74 28.62 -23.90
C LEU A 104 47.09 30.05 -23.52
N LYS A 105 46.66 31.02 -24.33
CA LYS A 105 47.11 32.42 -24.25
C LYS A 105 45.99 33.36 -23.85
N GLY A 106 44.77 33.05 -24.25
CA GLY A 106 43.58 33.82 -23.91
C GLY A 106 42.78 34.26 -25.12
N ILE A 107 41.60 34.81 -24.85
CA ILE A 107 40.63 35.21 -25.88
C ILE A 107 41.18 36.35 -26.76
N GLU A 108 41.92 37.29 -26.20
CA GLU A 108 42.41 38.46 -26.93
C GLU A 108 43.51 38.09 -27.95
N GLU A 109 44.46 37.21 -27.60
CA GLU A 109 45.44 36.70 -28.57
C GLU A 109 44.76 35.93 -29.71
N SER A 110 43.73 35.14 -29.37
CA SER A 110 42.97 34.41 -30.37
C SER A 110 42.18 35.34 -31.30
N ARG A 111 41.65 36.46 -30.79
CA ARG A 111 40.94 37.46 -31.60
C ARG A 111 41.86 38.14 -32.59
N ILE A 112 43.05 38.56 -32.15
CA ILE A 112 44.08 39.14 -33.02
C ILE A 112 44.43 38.16 -34.16
N HIS A 113 44.54 36.88 -33.85
CA HIS A 113 44.81 35.83 -34.86
C HIS A 113 43.67 35.75 -35.89
N ILE A 114 42.41 35.74 -35.46
CA ILE A 114 41.23 35.74 -36.35
C ILE A 114 41.18 36.97 -37.25
N GLU A 115 41.46 38.16 -36.72
CA GLU A 115 41.50 39.39 -37.52
C GLU A 115 42.58 39.33 -38.61
N SER A 116 43.74 38.73 -38.30
CA SER A 116 44.79 38.50 -39.30
C SER A 116 44.31 37.55 -40.41
N ILE A 117 43.59 36.49 -40.05
CA ILE A 117 43.01 35.54 -41.02
C ILE A 117 41.99 36.25 -41.91
N TYR A 118 41.09 37.06 -41.37
CA TYR A 118 40.10 37.79 -42.17
C TYR A 118 40.72 38.81 -43.13
N LYS A 119 41.83 39.44 -42.75
CA LYS A 119 42.60 40.31 -43.66
C LYS A 119 43.23 39.52 -44.81
N GLN A 120 43.72 38.31 -44.54
CA GLN A 120 44.37 37.47 -45.53
C GLN A 120 43.35 36.72 -46.42
N TYR A 121 42.20 36.34 -45.87
CA TYR A 121 41.16 35.56 -46.51
C TYR A 121 39.78 36.21 -46.29
N PRO A 122 39.40 37.22 -47.10
CA PRO A 122 38.12 37.93 -46.94
C PRO A 122 36.87 37.06 -47.09
N THR A 123 36.98 35.87 -47.70
CA THR A 123 35.89 34.91 -47.85
C THR A 123 35.78 33.93 -46.68
N ALA A 124 36.66 34.00 -45.69
CA ALA A 124 36.61 33.14 -44.51
C ALA A 124 35.43 33.54 -43.63
N THR A 125 34.75 32.55 -43.05
CA THR A 125 33.51 32.75 -42.28
C THR A 125 33.56 32.04 -40.93
N ASN A 126 32.78 32.52 -39.96
CA ASN A 126 32.58 31.96 -38.62
C ASN A 126 33.83 31.94 -37.70
N GLY A 127 34.86 32.73 -37.97
CA GLY A 127 36.07 32.79 -37.15
C GLY A 127 35.77 33.09 -35.68
N PHE A 128 35.19 34.25 -35.38
CA PHE A 128 34.82 34.60 -34.01
C PHE A 128 33.68 33.70 -33.49
N ALA A 129 32.69 33.39 -34.32
CA ALA A 129 31.55 32.55 -33.95
C ALA A 129 31.94 31.10 -33.57
N SER A 130 33.02 30.55 -34.14
CA SER A 130 33.57 29.25 -33.76
C SER A 130 34.13 29.27 -32.34
N LEU A 131 34.83 30.35 -31.95
CA LEU A 131 35.24 30.57 -30.57
C LEU A 131 34.03 30.75 -29.65
N GLY A 132 33.06 31.55 -30.08
CA GLY A 132 31.84 31.80 -29.30
C GLY A 132 31.08 30.52 -28.99
N TRP A 133 30.97 29.62 -29.96
CA TRP A 133 30.39 28.29 -29.76
C TRP A 133 31.12 27.47 -28.68
N ARG A 134 32.46 27.50 -28.66
CA ARG A 134 33.27 26.79 -27.64
C ARG A 134 33.12 27.39 -26.25
N LEU A 135 32.93 28.70 -26.17
CA LEU A 135 32.77 29.42 -24.91
C LEU A 135 31.33 29.39 -24.37
N MET A 136 30.35 28.92 -25.15
CA MET A 136 28.92 29.04 -24.84
C MET A 136 28.50 28.47 -23.47
N ASP A 137 29.20 27.44 -22.97
CA ASP A 137 28.98 26.85 -21.64
C ASP A 137 29.92 27.41 -20.54
N LYS A 138 31.04 28.03 -20.93
CA LYS A 138 32.09 28.52 -20.01
C LYS A 138 31.96 30.01 -19.69
N ASP A 139 31.73 30.82 -20.72
CA ASP A 139 31.55 32.27 -20.65
C ASP A 139 30.57 32.71 -21.74
N ALA A 140 29.29 32.75 -21.36
CA ALA A 140 28.21 33.04 -22.28
C ALA A 140 28.15 34.53 -22.70
N ALA A 141 28.75 35.44 -21.94
CA ALA A 141 28.82 36.86 -22.30
C ALA A 141 29.84 37.08 -23.41
N SER A 142 31.08 36.60 -23.22
CA SER A 142 32.13 36.65 -24.24
C SER A 142 31.75 35.87 -25.50
N ALA A 143 31.06 34.74 -25.35
CA ALA A 143 30.54 33.99 -26.48
C ALA A 143 29.60 34.83 -27.35
N LEU A 144 28.69 35.59 -26.72
CA LEU A 144 27.72 36.42 -27.42
C LEU A 144 28.39 37.55 -28.20
N ASP A 145 29.40 38.18 -27.61
CA ASP A 145 30.15 39.27 -28.26
C ASP A 145 30.93 38.77 -29.49
N LEU A 146 31.47 37.56 -29.42
CA LEU A 146 32.13 36.92 -30.56
C LEU A 146 31.15 36.59 -31.70
N PHE A 147 29.94 36.13 -31.40
CA PHE A 147 28.91 35.94 -32.44
C PHE A 147 28.49 37.28 -33.06
N ARG A 148 28.35 38.35 -32.26
CA ARG A 148 28.03 39.70 -32.74
C ARG A 148 29.11 40.25 -33.67
N ALA A 149 30.38 40.00 -33.37
CA ALA A 149 31.49 40.44 -34.20
C ALA A 149 31.40 39.85 -35.62
N ASP A 150 31.17 38.53 -35.74
CA ASP A 150 31.00 37.89 -37.05
C ASP A 150 29.70 38.31 -37.76
N ASP A 151 28.61 38.58 -37.03
CA ASP A 151 27.36 39.07 -37.63
C ASP A 151 27.54 40.49 -38.22
N GLN A 152 28.22 41.38 -37.50
CA GLN A 152 28.51 42.75 -37.94
C GLN A 152 29.46 42.80 -39.14
N LEU A 153 30.44 41.90 -39.18
CA LEU A 153 31.38 41.77 -40.30
C LEU A 153 30.75 41.09 -41.53
N GLY A 154 29.56 40.49 -41.41
CA GLY A 154 28.94 39.71 -42.48
C GLY A 154 29.61 38.35 -42.71
N HIS A 155 30.41 37.88 -41.76
CA HIS A 155 31.16 36.62 -41.83
C HIS A 155 30.41 35.45 -41.19
N LEU A 156 29.19 35.67 -40.67
CA LEU A 156 28.38 34.67 -40.00
C LEU A 156 27.50 33.88 -40.98
N THR A 157 27.79 32.59 -41.12
CA THR A 157 27.00 31.67 -41.95
C THR A 157 25.60 31.40 -41.38
N PRO A 158 24.61 31.02 -42.21
CA PRO A 158 23.26 30.69 -41.75
C PRO A 158 23.22 29.62 -40.64
N GLY A 159 24.04 28.57 -40.73
CA GLY A 159 24.10 27.53 -39.70
C GLY A 159 24.64 28.03 -38.35
N PHE A 160 25.71 28.81 -38.35
CA PHE A 160 26.25 29.43 -37.13
C PHE A 160 25.33 30.53 -36.58
N ARG A 161 24.50 31.13 -37.42
CA ARG A 161 23.46 32.07 -36.98
C ARG A 161 22.40 31.41 -36.09
N LEU A 162 22.07 30.13 -36.31
CA LEU A 162 21.24 29.37 -35.37
C LEU A 162 21.93 29.15 -34.01
N ASN A 163 23.26 28.95 -34.01
CA ASN A 163 24.02 28.86 -32.76
C ASN A 163 24.04 30.20 -32.02
N TYR A 164 24.15 31.31 -32.76
CA TYR A 164 24.03 32.66 -32.19
C TYR A 164 22.65 32.88 -31.53
N ALA A 165 21.58 32.46 -32.20
CA ALA A 165 20.23 32.51 -31.63
C ALA A 165 20.11 31.70 -30.32
N VAL A 166 20.70 30.50 -30.26
CA VAL A 166 20.75 29.70 -29.02
C VAL A 166 21.50 30.45 -27.90
N ALA A 167 22.63 31.09 -28.20
CA ALA A 167 23.38 31.89 -27.23
C ALA A 167 22.57 33.09 -26.71
N LEU A 168 21.87 33.81 -27.60
CA LEU A 168 20.94 34.90 -27.24
C LEU A 168 19.83 34.41 -26.30
N SER A 169 19.21 33.26 -26.60
CA SER A 169 18.15 32.67 -25.79
C SER A 169 18.61 32.28 -24.39
N ARG A 170 19.83 31.75 -24.23
CA ARG A 170 20.42 31.47 -22.91
C ARG A 170 20.61 32.72 -22.05
N GLN A 171 20.82 33.88 -22.69
CA GLN A 171 20.93 35.19 -22.04
C GLN A 171 19.57 35.90 -21.86
N GLY A 172 18.45 35.23 -22.16
CA GLY A 172 17.11 35.81 -22.06
C GLY A 172 16.76 36.82 -23.16
N GLN A 173 17.57 36.92 -24.23
CA GLN A 173 17.36 37.83 -25.36
C GLN A 173 16.50 37.19 -26.46
N THR A 174 15.30 36.71 -26.08
CA THR A 174 14.43 35.89 -26.94
C THR A 174 14.02 36.57 -28.25
N LYS A 175 13.69 37.88 -28.22
CA LYS A 175 13.31 38.62 -29.43
C LYS A 175 14.42 38.71 -30.46
N GLU A 176 15.65 38.96 -30.00
CA GLU A 176 16.81 39.04 -30.89
C GLU A 176 17.15 37.65 -31.44
N SER A 177 17.00 36.60 -30.62
CA SER A 177 17.14 35.21 -31.04
C SER A 177 16.19 34.86 -32.21
N GLU A 178 14.92 35.22 -32.11
CA GLU A 178 13.93 34.99 -33.18
C GLU A 178 14.32 35.69 -34.50
N ILE A 179 14.79 36.95 -34.42
CA ILE A 179 15.26 37.70 -35.60
C ILE A 179 16.42 36.97 -36.28
N GLN A 180 17.35 36.41 -35.50
CA GLN A 180 18.50 35.69 -36.04
C GLN A 180 18.10 34.36 -36.68
N ILE A 181 17.09 33.67 -36.14
CA ILE A 181 16.53 32.45 -36.74
C ILE A 181 15.85 32.76 -38.07
N ASP A 182 15.00 33.80 -38.12
CA ASP A 182 14.32 34.20 -39.36
C ASP A 182 15.31 34.60 -40.45
N LYS A 183 16.38 35.34 -40.09
CA LYS A 183 17.48 35.63 -41.01
C LYS A 183 18.16 34.34 -41.51
N ALA A 184 18.43 33.38 -40.62
CA ALA A 184 19.08 32.13 -41.00
C ALA A 184 18.23 31.34 -42.00
N TYR A 185 16.93 31.20 -41.72
CA TYR A 185 15.99 30.50 -42.59
C TYR A 185 15.74 31.18 -43.93
N ASN A 186 15.77 32.51 -43.98
CA ASN A 186 15.70 33.25 -45.25
C ASN A 186 16.95 33.07 -46.12
N LEU A 187 18.11 32.87 -45.49
CA LEU A 187 19.37 32.64 -46.20
C LEU A 187 19.55 31.18 -46.64
N ASP A 188 19.04 30.23 -45.86
CA ASP A 188 19.07 28.80 -46.19
C ASP A 188 17.79 28.09 -45.72
N ALA A 189 16.93 27.75 -46.70
CA ALA A 189 15.66 27.09 -46.47
C ALA A 189 15.78 25.62 -46.01
N ASN A 190 16.96 25.01 -46.14
CA ASN A 190 17.19 23.62 -45.72
C ASN A 190 17.48 23.49 -44.22
N LEU A 191 17.79 24.61 -43.54
CA LEU A 191 18.02 24.62 -42.10
C LEU A 191 16.77 24.18 -41.33
N LYS A 192 17.00 23.55 -40.18
CA LYS A 192 15.98 22.97 -39.29
C LYS A 192 16.23 23.36 -37.83
N ASP A 193 15.18 23.21 -37.01
CA ASP A 193 15.19 23.27 -35.54
C ASP A 193 15.65 24.60 -34.91
N GLY A 194 15.68 25.69 -35.65
CA GLY A 194 16.12 27.00 -35.16
C GLY A 194 15.33 27.50 -33.94
N PHE A 195 14.00 27.58 -34.05
CA PHE A 195 13.13 28.01 -32.94
C PHE A 195 13.12 26.98 -31.82
N VAL A 196 13.10 25.70 -32.16
CA VAL A 196 13.15 24.59 -31.19
C VAL A 196 14.39 24.64 -30.31
N ARG A 197 15.58 24.74 -30.92
CA ARG A 197 16.87 24.76 -30.21
C ARG A 197 16.99 25.98 -29.31
N ALA A 198 16.58 27.15 -29.82
CA ALA A 198 16.59 28.39 -29.07
C ALA A 198 15.64 28.35 -27.86
N ALA A 199 14.41 27.85 -28.05
CA ALA A 199 13.43 27.74 -26.97
C ALA A 199 13.81 26.70 -25.93
N TRP A 200 14.34 25.55 -26.36
CA TRP A 200 14.82 24.52 -25.44
C TRP A 200 16.01 25.00 -24.60
N ALA A 201 16.89 25.82 -25.17
CA ALA A 201 17.99 26.44 -24.43
C ALA A 201 17.51 27.46 -23.39
N ALA A 202 16.42 28.18 -23.65
CA ALA A 202 15.85 29.15 -22.72
C ALA A 202 15.04 28.49 -21.58
N PHE A 203 14.24 27.47 -21.91
CA PHE A 203 13.20 26.95 -21.00
C PHE A 203 13.34 25.46 -20.67
N GLY A 204 14.06 24.68 -21.49
CA GLY A 204 14.08 23.22 -21.45
C GLY A 204 14.64 22.61 -20.15
N SER A 205 15.57 23.30 -19.48
CA SER A 205 16.14 22.83 -18.21
C SER A 205 15.25 23.11 -16.99
N ARG A 206 14.21 23.92 -17.13
CA ARG A 206 13.35 24.39 -16.03
C ARG A 206 11.98 23.72 -16.10
N PRO A 207 11.68 22.68 -15.30
CA PRO A 207 10.44 21.90 -15.43
C PRO A 207 9.17 22.74 -15.46
N ASN A 208 9.09 23.78 -14.64
CA ASN A 208 7.93 24.68 -14.55
C ASN A 208 7.82 25.69 -15.70
N GLU A 209 8.84 25.79 -16.55
CA GLU A 209 8.88 26.73 -17.69
C GLU A 209 8.91 26.02 -19.04
N ARG A 210 9.09 24.70 -19.10
CA ARG A 210 9.18 23.93 -20.35
C ARG A 210 8.02 24.17 -21.32
N ILE A 211 6.80 24.31 -20.80
CA ILE A 211 5.60 24.60 -21.60
C ILE A 211 5.73 25.92 -22.39
N LYS A 212 6.51 26.90 -21.89
CA LYS A 212 6.77 28.17 -22.61
C LYS A 212 7.51 27.95 -23.93
N ALA A 213 8.16 26.80 -24.13
CA ALA A 213 8.80 26.45 -25.39
C ALA A 213 7.81 25.99 -26.48
N LEU A 214 6.59 25.57 -26.10
CA LEU A 214 5.62 24.97 -27.03
C LEU A 214 5.35 25.84 -28.28
N PRO A 215 5.08 27.17 -28.19
CA PRO A 215 4.81 28.00 -29.37
C PRO A 215 5.97 28.03 -30.39
N PHE A 216 7.21 27.91 -29.92
CA PHE A 216 8.40 27.90 -30.77
C PHE A 216 8.54 26.57 -31.52
N PHE A 217 8.22 25.46 -30.85
CA PHE A 217 8.15 24.16 -31.50
C PHE A 217 7.05 24.14 -32.58
N GLU A 218 5.87 24.73 -32.31
CA GLU A 218 4.78 24.82 -33.29
C GLU A 218 5.17 25.58 -34.57
N ARG A 219 6.02 26.61 -34.43
CA ARG A 219 6.52 27.39 -35.56
C ARG A 219 7.40 26.56 -36.49
N ASP A 220 8.42 25.88 -35.95
CA ASP A 220 9.26 24.98 -36.75
C ASP A 220 8.47 23.78 -37.31
N PHE A 221 7.46 23.28 -36.59
CA PHE A 221 6.63 22.17 -37.05
C PHE A 221 5.73 22.57 -38.22
N SER A 222 5.03 23.70 -38.12
CA SER A 222 4.09 24.16 -39.16
C SER A 222 4.77 24.50 -40.49
N GLU A 223 6.04 24.95 -40.45
CA GLU A 223 6.84 25.24 -41.64
C GLU A 223 7.67 24.04 -42.15
N ILE A 224 7.46 22.83 -41.61
CA ILE A 224 8.21 21.61 -41.99
C ILE A 224 9.72 21.81 -41.78
N ARG A 225 10.09 22.55 -40.72
CA ARG A 225 11.47 22.85 -40.32
C ARG A 225 11.92 22.07 -39.08
N MET A 226 11.17 21.06 -38.66
CA MET A 226 11.47 20.26 -37.47
C MET A 226 12.01 18.87 -37.83
N THR A 227 13.03 18.41 -37.12
CA THR A 227 13.54 17.05 -37.24
C THR A 227 12.67 16.03 -36.48
N PRO A 228 12.66 14.75 -36.89
CA PRO A 228 11.84 13.71 -36.25
C PRO A 228 12.05 13.57 -34.73
N ALA A 229 13.28 13.73 -34.24
CA ALA A 229 13.55 13.68 -32.81
C ALA A 229 12.86 14.82 -32.03
N HIS A 230 12.87 16.03 -32.58
CA HIS A 230 12.18 17.18 -31.97
C HIS A 230 10.66 17.08 -32.09
N MET A 231 10.13 16.36 -33.10
CA MET A 231 8.70 16.05 -33.19
C MET A 231 8.21 15.22 -31.99
N LEU A 232 9.02 14.27 -31.49
CA LEU A 232 8.68 13.53 -30.26
C LEU A 232 8.67 14.44 -29.01
N THR A 233 9.59 15.41 -28.95
CA THR A 233 9.60 16.40 -27.86
C THR A 233 8.43 17.36 -27.95
N LEU A 234 8.00 17.77 -29.16
CA LEU A 234 6.76 18.52 -29.36
C LEU A 234 5.54 17.73 -28.88
N ALA A 235 5.45 16.45 -29.25
CA ALA A 235 4.38 15.56 -28.80
C ALA A 235 4.34 15.48 -27.27
N GLN A 236 5.49 15.37 -26.62
CA GLN A 236 5.58 15.40 -25.15
C GLN A 236 5.05 16.73 -24.57
N LEU A 237 5.48 17.89 -25.09
CA LEU A 237 5.03 19.20 -24.59
C LEU A 237 3.52 19.42 -24.78
N ARG A 238 2.95 19.00 -25.92
CA ARG A 238 1.50 19.04 -26.15
C ARG A 238 0.74 18.17 -25.14
N ALA A 239 1.25 16.96 -24.87
CA ALA A 239 0.66 16.06 -23.90
C ALA A 239 0.68 16.64 -22.47
N GLU A 240 1.79 17.28 -22.06
CA GLU A 240 1.89 18.02 -20.79
C GLU A 240 0.88 19.18 -20.72
N ASN A 241 0.60 19.84 -21.85
CA ASN A 241 -0.39 20.91 -21.98
C ASN A 241 -1.85 20.41 -22.12
N GLY A 242 -2.10 19.10 -21.94
CA GLY A 242 -3.44 18.53 -21.91
C GLY A 242 -4.02 18.12 -23.27
N THR A 243 -3.26 18.15 -24.36
CA THR A 243 -3.73 17.81 -25.72
C THR A 243 -3.22 16.47 -26.22
N PHE A 244 -3.24 15.42 -25.38
CA PHE A 244 -2.63 14.11 -25.63
C PHE A 244 -3.03 13.46 -26.97
N ASP A 245 -4.32 13.37 -27.30
CA ASP A 245 -4.78 12.69 -28.53
C ASP A 245 -4.25 13.34 -29.81
N SER A 246 -4.07 14.67 -29.79
CA SER A 246 -3.52 15.43 -30.93
C SER A 246 -2.04 15.16 -31.19
N THR A 247 -1.36 14.46 -30.28
CA THR A 247 0.07 14.15 -30.37
C THR A 247 0.36 12.84 -31.10
N LEU A 248 -0.61 11.91 -31.12
CA LEU A 248 -0.43 10.57 -31.71
C LEU A 248 -0.04 10.62 -33.20
N PRO A 249 -0.67 11.47 -34.05
CA PRO A 249 -0.27 11.58 -35.46
C PRO A 249 1.15 12.11 -35.65
N ILE A 250 1.61 13.00 -34.77
CA ILE A 250 2.97 13.56 -34.82
C ILE A 250 4.00 12.47 -34.53
N ILE A 251 3.73 11.62 -33.54
CA ILE A 251 4.59 10.49 -33.18
C ILE A 251 4.66 9.50 -34.36
N GLU A 252 3.54 9.20 -35.01
CA GLU A 252 3.51 8.33 -36.19
C GLU A 252 4.32 8.89 -37.36
N GLN A 253 4.19 10.20 -37.60
CA GLN A 253 4.98 10.88 -38.62
C GLN A 253 6.48 10.83 -38.29
N ALA A 254 6.86 11.08 -37.04
CA ALA A 254 8.25 11.01 -36.60
C ALA A 254 8.84 9.60 -36.81
N TYR A 255 8.13 8.55 -36.41
CA TYR A 255 8.56 7.16 -36.61
C TYR A 255 8.63 6.73 -38.08
N LYS A 256 7.80 7.31 -38.96
CA LYS A 256 7.89 7.06 -40.40
C LYS A 256 9.13 7.72 -41.01
N LEU A 257 9.48 8.92 -40.54
CA LEU A 257 10.65 9.65 -41.02
C LEU A 257 11.95 9.08 -40.48
N ASP A 258 11.95 8.60 -39.23
CA ASP A 258 13.10 7.98 -38.60
C ASP A 258 12.66 6.78 -37.74
N SER A 259 12.88 5.58 -38.28
CA SER A 259 12.54 4.31 -37.62
C SER A 259 13.46 3.96 -36.43
N SER A 260 14.58 4.67 -36.25
CA SER A 260 15.51 4.44 -35.14
C SER A 260 15.05 5.07 -33.82
N LEU A 261 14.08 6.00 -33.90
CA LEU A 261 13.50 6.68 -32.74
C LEU A 261 12.74 5.71 -31.81
N ARG A 262 12.70 6.08 -30.53
CA ARG A 262 12.19 5.25 -29.43
C ARG A 262 11.32 6.06 -28.48
N ASP A 263 10.51 5.34 -27.69
CA ASP A 263 9.71 5.85 -26.56
C ASP A 263 8.70 6.98 -26.87
N GLY A 264 8.38 7.25 -28.12
CA GLY A 264 7.51 8.36 -28.54
C GLY A 264 6.13 8.35 -27.89
N TYR A 265 5.41 7.22 -27.95
CA TYR A 265 4.11 7.10 -27.30
C TYR A 265 4.24 7.06 -25.79
N ALA A 266 5.20 6.30 -25.27
CA ALA A 266 5.46 6.17 -23.84
C ALA A 266 5.76 7.53 -23.18
N ARG A 267 6.64 8.34 -23.79
CA ARG A 267 7.02 9.67 -23.30
C ARG A 267 5.83 10.63 -23.27
N ALA A 268 5.06 10.69 -24.35
CA ALA A 268 3.88 11.56 -24.42
C ALA A 268 2.82 11.16 -23.40
N ALA A 269 2.55 9.86 -23.26
CA ALA A 269 1.56 9.36 -22.31
C ALA A 269 1.99 9.57 -20.85
N TRP A 270 3.28 9.35 -20.54
CA TRP A 270 3.82 9.62 -19.21
C TRP A 270 3.76 11.11 -18.86
N ALA A 271 4.01 12.00 -19.83
CA ALA A 271 3.83 13.44 -19.68
C ALA A 271 2.38 13.83 -19.33
N ALA A 272 1.39 13.23 -19.98
CA ALA A 272 -0.03 13.54 -19.76
C ALA A 272 -0.58 13.00 -18.42
N PHE A 273 -0.13 11.80 -18.02
CA PHE A 273 -0.79 11.01 -16.97
C PHE A 273 0.12 10.59 -15.80
N GLY A 274 1.44 10.54 -15.99
CA GLY A 274 2.38 9.93 -15.03
C GLY A 274 2.40 10.56 -13.64
N SER A 275 2.22 11.88 -13.57
CA SER A 275 2.17 12.66 -12.32
C SER A 275 0.82 12.59 -11.61
N LYS A 276 -0.22 12.01 -12.24
CA LYS A 276 -1.58 11.93 -11.72
C LYS A 276 -1.86 10.50 -11.23
N PRO A 277 -1.78 10.18 -9.92
CA PRO A 277 -1.86 8.81 -9.43
C PRO A 277 -3.10 8.04 -9.90
N ASN A 278 -4.25 8.70 -9.97
CA ASN A 278 -5.53 8.10 -10.37
C ASN A 278 -5.69 7.95 -11.89
N GLU A 279 -4.82 8.58 -12.68
CA GLU A 279 -4.88 8.54 -14.15
C GLU A 279 -3.68 7.85 -14.78
N ARG A 280 -2.63 7.55 -14.00
CA ARG A 280 -1.37 6.98 -14.49
C ARG A 280 -1.57 5.74 -15.35
N ILE A 281 -2.55 4.89 -15.01
CA ILE A 281 -2.88 3.68 -15.76
C ILE A 281 -3.31 3.94 -17.22
N LYS A 282 -3.83 5.15 -17.53
CA LYS A 282 -4.18 5.56 -18.89
C LYS A 282 -2.96 5.60 -19.82
N ALA A 283 -1.75 5.65 -19.29
CA ALA A 283 -0.53 5.59 -20.09
C ALA A 283 -0.22 4.18 -20.62
N LEU A 284 -0.75 3.12 -20.00
CA LEU A 284 -0.41 1.73 -20.29
C LEU A 284 -0.53 1.36 -21.80
N PRO A 285 -1.62 1.69 -22.52
CA PRO A 285 -1.75 1.35 -23.95
C PRO A 285 -0.65 1.95 -24.83
N SER A 286 -0.13 3.13 -24.47
CA SER A 286 0.92 3.79 -25.23
C SER A 286 2.29 3.13 -25.01
N PHE A 287 2.57 2.68 -23.79
CA PHE A 287 3.76 1.89 -23.49
C PHE A 287 3.70 0.52 -24.20
N GLU A 288 2.54 -0.14 -24.21
CA GLU A 288 2.34 -1.40 -24.93
C GLU A 288 2.56 -1.24 -26.44
N LYS A 289 2.11 -0.12 -27.03
CA LYS A 289 2.32 0.19 -28.46
C LYS A 289 3.80 0.31 -28.82
N ASP A 290 4.58 1.03 -28.01
CA ASP A 290 6.04 1.13 -28.22
C ASP A 290 6.76 -0.20 -27.92
N PHE A 291 6.32 -0.96 -26.92
CA PHE A 291 6.90 -2.26 -26.57
C PHE A 291 6.68 -3.31 -27.67
N ALA A 292 5.45 -3.44 -28.18
CA ALA A 292 5.11 -4.36 -29.26
C ALA A 292 5.88 -4.07 -30.55
N ALA A 293 6.21 -2.80 -30.79
CA ALA A 293 7.02 -2.37 -31.93
C ALA A 293 8.54 -2.45 -31.69
N GLN A 294 8.99 -2.98 -30.54
CA GLN A 294 10.42 -3.02 -30.13
C GLN A 294 11.09 -1.63 -30.08
N ARG A 295 10.30 -0.58 -29.80
CA ARG A 295 10.75 0.81 -29.70
C ARG A 295 10.91 1.31 -28.27
N LEU A 296 10.53 0.50 -27.28
CA LEU A 296 10.64 0.88 -25.87
C LEU A 296 12.07 0.67 -25.37
N SER A 297 12.65 1.68 -24.73
CA SER A 297 13.97 1.58 -24.11
C SER A 297 13.92 0.73 -22.83
N PRO A 298 15.05 0.12 -22.40
CA PRO A 298 15.11 -0.69 -21.18
C PRO A 298 14.61 0.05 -19.93
N ALA A 299 14.90 1.34 -19.79
CA ALA A 299 14.38 2.14 -18.67
C ALA A 299 12.85 2.28 -18.71
N GLN A 300 12.27 2.51 -19.90
CA GLN A 300 10.82 2.60 -20.06
C GLN A 300 10.12 1.24 -19.95
N MET A 301 10.82 0.13 -20.23
CA MET A 301 10.31 -1.22 -19.94
C MET A 301 10.03 -1.42 -18.44
N LEU A 302 10.87 -0.88 -17.54
CA LEU A 302 10.59 -0.94 -16.10
C LEU A 302 9.34 -0.12 -15.71
N THR A 303 9.11 1.01 -16.39
CA THR A 303 7.88 1.80 -16.20
C THR A 303 6.65 1.06 -16.75
N LEU A 304 6.76 0.36 -17.88
CA LEU A 304 5.71 -0.53 -18.37
C LEU A 304 5.40 -1.66 -17.37
N ALA A 305 6.43 -2.30 -16.82
CA ALA A 305 6.27 -3.33 -15.80
C ALA A 305 5.55 -2.79 -14.55
N GLN A 306 5.89 -1.58 -14.12
CA GLN A 306 5.18 -0.88 -13.05
C GLN A 306 3.69 -0.68 -13.39
N LEU A 307 3.37 -0.16 -14.58
CA LEU A 307 1.98 0.06 -15.01
C LEU A 307 1.17 -1.25 -15.08
N ARG A 308 1.77 -2.34 -15.58
CA ARG A 308 1.12 -3.67 -15.59
C ARG A 308 0.82 -4.17 -14.18
N ALA A 309 1.75 -3.98 -13.25
CA ALA A 309 1.56 -4.35 -11.85
C ALA A 309 0.50 -3.48 -11.15
N GLU A 310 0.47 -2.17 -11.41
CA GLU A 310 -0.61 -1.27 -10.94
C GLU A 310 -1.99 -1.71 -11.49
N ASN A 311 -2.04 -2.29 -12.70
CA ASN A 311 -3.26 -2.86 -13.30
C ASN A 311 -3.63 -4.27 -12.79
N GLY A 312 -2.93 -4.79 -11.77
CA GLY A 312 -3.18 -6.11 -11.20
C GLY A 312 -2.49 -7.28 -11.91
N ASN A 313 -1.66 -7.03 -12.93
CA ASN A 313 -0.98 -8.06 -13.73
C ASN A 313 0.51 -8.14 -13.40
N LEU A 314 0.86 -8.48 -12.15
CA LEU A 314 2.25 -8.57 -11.70
C LEU A 314 3.03 -9.67 -12.47
N ASP A 315 2.41 -10.82 -12.74
CA ASP A 315 3.07 -11.93 -13.46
C ASP A 315 3.51 -11.53 -14.87
N ALA A 316 2.74 -10.66 -15.54
CA ALA A 316 3.08 -10.12 -16.85
C ALA A 316 4.18 -9.04 -16.80
N ALA A 317 4.48 -8.50 -15.61
CA ALA A 317 5.51 -7.49 -15.39
C ALA A 317 6.90 -8.12 -15.19
N LEU A 318 6.99 -9.29 -14.55
CA LEU A 318 8.27 -9.93 -14.19
C LEU A 318 9.17 -10.25 -15.40
N PRO A 319 8.68 -10.83 -16.51
CA PRO A 319 9.51 -11.12 -17.68
C PRO A 319 10.06 -9.85 -18.33
N ILE A 320 9.31 -8.74 -18.31
CA ILE A 320 9.75 -7.45 -18.84
C ILE A 320 10.90 -6.88 -18.02
N ILE A 321 10.84 -7.02 -16.69
CA ILE A 321 11.91 -6.58 -15.79
C ILE A 321 13.20 -7.35 -16.10
N GLU A 322 13.11 -8.67 -16.30
CA GLU A 322 14.27 -9.50 -16.68
C GLU A 322 14.83 -9.11 -18.04
N GLN A 323 13.97 -8.88 -19.02
CA GLN A 323 14.38 -8.39 -20.33
C GLN A 323 15.10 -7.04 -20.23
N ALA A 324 14.56 -6.08 -19.47
CA ALA A 324 15.16 -4.77 -19.26
C ALA A 324 16.55 -4.89 -18.62
N TYR A 325 16.68 -5.70 -17.58
CA TYR A 325 17.96 -5.94 -16.89
C TYR A 325 19.01 -6.64 -17.75
N ASN A 326 18.60 -7.50 -18.67
CA ASN A 326 19.51 -8.14 -19.61
C ASN A 326 20.00 -7.15 -20.68
N LEU A 327 19.18 -6.16 -21.04
CA LEU A 327 19.54 -5.12 -22.01
C LEU A 327 20.39 -4.00 -21.39
N ASP A 328 20.17 -3.68 -20.12
CA ASP A 328 20.94 -2.68 -19.38
C ASP A 328 21.13 -3.11 -17.91
N ALA A 329 22.36 -3.49 -17.59
CA ALA A 329 22.75 -3.95 -16.27
C ALA A 329 22.79 -2.84 -15.21
N ASN A 330 22.78 -1.56 -15.61
CA ASN A 330 22.83 -0.42 -14.68
C ASN A 330 21.45 -0.02 -14.15
N LEU A 331 20.37 -0.59 -14.70
CA LEU A 331 19.02 -0.31 -14.24
C LEU A 331 18.80 -0.80 -12.81
N LYS A 332 17.92 -0.10 -12.09
CA LYS A 332 17.62 -0.35 -10.68
C LYS A 332 16.11 -0.44 -10.42
N ASP A 333 15.77 -1.05 -9.29
CA ASP A 333 14.43 -1.05 -8.67
C ASP A 333 13.28 -1.68 -9.48
N GLY A 334 13.56 -2.51 -10.47
CA GLY A 334 12.56 -3.08 -11.37
C GLY A 334 11.53 -3.92 -10.63
N TYR A 335 11.97 -4.90 -9.84
CA TYR A 335 11.06 -5.74 -9.04
C TYR A 335 10.43 -4.94 -7.90
N ALA A 336 11.22 -4.11 -7.21
CA ALA A 336 10.75 -3.27 -6.11
C ALA A 336 9.64 -2.30 -6.55
N ARG A 337 9.82 -1.60 -7.68
CA ARG A 337 8.82 -0.67 -8.23
C ARG A 337 7.53 -1.38 -8.61
N ALA A 338 7.62 -2.50 -9.33
CA ALA A 338 6.44 -3.25 -9.75
C ALA A 338 5.67 -3.83 -8.54
N ALA A 339 6.37 -4.41 -7.57
CA ALA A 339 5.74 -4.95 -6.37
C ALA A 339 5.12 -3.85 -5.48
N TRP A 340 5.80 -2.70 -5.34
CA TRP A 340 5.25 -1.57 -4.61
C TRP A 340 3.99 -0.99 -5.29
N ALA A 341 3.98 -0.97 -6.62
CA ALA A 341 2.79 -0.62 -7.41
C ALA A 341 1.61 -1.58 -7.16
N ALA A 342 1.86 -2.89 -7.08
CA ALA A 342 0.81 -3.90 -6.88
C ALA A 342 0.25 -3.93 -5.44
N PHE A 343 1.11 -3.73 -4.44
CA PHE A 343 0.79 -4.00 -3.03
C PHE A 343 0.95 -2.80 -2.08
N GLY A 344 1.73 -1.78 -2.43
CA GLY A 344 2.16 -0.72 -1.50
C GLY A 344 1.02 0.11 -0.91
N SER A 345 -0.04 0.34 -1.68
CA SER A 345 -1.25 1.07 -1.26
C SER A 345 -2.21 0.23 -0.41
N LYS A 346 -2.02 -1.09 -0.34
CA LYS A 346 -2.90 -2.03 0.36
C LYS A 346 -2.27 -2.46 1.69
N PRO A 347 -2.66 -1.91 2.85
CA PRO A 347 -1.96 -2.14 4.12
C PRO A 347 -1.80 -3.63 4.48
N ASN A 348 -2.84 -4.43 4.21
CA ASN A 348 -2.86 -5.87 4.51
C ASN A 348 -2.03 -6.73 3.53
N GLU A 349 -1.68 -6.18 2.37
CA GLU A 349 -0.92 -6.89 1.33
C GLU A 349 0.50 -6.35 1.17
N ARG A 350 0.83 -5.20 1.76
CA ARG A 350 2.11 -4.49 1.59
C ARG A 350 3.32 -5.40 1.84
N LEU A 351 3.22 -6.33 2.78
CA LEU A 351 4.29 -7.27 3.11
C LEU A 351 4.62 -8.25 1.96
N LYS A 352 3.70 -8.51 1.04
CA LYS A 352 3.93 -9.31 -0.17
C LYS A 352 5.01 -8.70 -1.08
N ALA A 353 5.27 -7.40 -0.98
CA ALA A 353 6.33 -6.74 -1.74
C ALA A 353 7.74 -7.09 -1.24
N LEU A 354 7.90 -7.60 -0.01
CA LEU A 354 9.19 -7.82 0.63
C LEU A 354 10.15 -8.66 -0.23
N THR A 355 9.68 -9.81 -0.73
CA THR A 355 10.51 -10.73 -1.52
C THR A 355 11.05 -10.12 -2.81
N PHE A 356 10.30 -9.20 -3.43
CA PHE A 356 10.71 -8.49 -4.64
C PHE A 356 11.77 -7.43 -4.37
N PHE A 357 11.65 -6.70 -3.24
CA PHE A 357 12.70 -5.79 -2.78
C PHE A 357 13.98 -6.55 -2.44
N GLU A 358 13.87 -7.72 -1.80
CA GLU A 358 15.02 -8.56 -1.50
C GLU A 358 15.72 -9.09 -2.76
N LYS A 359 14.95 -9.39 -3.81
CA LYS A 359 15.50 -9.80 -5.12
C LYS A 359 16.37 -8.70 -5.74
N ASP A 360 15.89 -7.46 -5.76
CA ASP A 360 16.67 -6.33 -6.27
C ASP A 360 17.86 -6.00 -5.37
N TYR A 361 17.71 -6.10 -4.04
CA TYR A 361 18.79 -5.86 -3.08
C TYR A 361 19.92 -6.89 -3.19
N ALA A 362 19.58 -8.18 -3.29
CA ALA A 362 20.56 -9.26 -3.43
C ALA A 362 21.38 -9.17 -4.73
N ALA A 363 20.82 -8.52 -5.76
CA ALA A 363 21.49 -8.27 -7.04
C ALA A 363 22.23 -6.92 -7.10
N ASP A 364 22.33 -6.17 -6.00
CA ASP A 364 22.88 -4.80 -5.93
C ASP A 364 22.19 -3.80 -6.90
N ARG A 365 20.90 -4.04 -7.16
CA ARG A 365 20.03 -3.28 -8.06
C ARG A 365 19.01 -2.42 -7.33
N LEU A 366 19.06 -2.35 -6.00
CA LEU A 366 18.17 -1.51 -5.21
C LEU A 366 18.81 -0.14 -4.97
N SER A 367 18.10 0.94 -5.25
CA SER A 367 18.56 2.30 -4.98
C SER A 367 18.49 2.61 -3.48
N PRO A 368 19.32 3.56 -2.98
CA PRO A 368 19.35 3.90 -1.55
C PRO A 368 17.98 4.27 -0.96
N ALA A 369 17.14 4.98 -1.72
CA ALA A 369 15.78 5.31 -1.28
C ALA A 369 14.88 4.06 -1.13
N HIS A 370 14.98 3.10 -2.06
CA HIS A 370 14.24 1.83 -1.97
C HIS A 370 14.84 0.88 -0.93
N MET A 371 16.12 0.99 -0.59
CA MET A 371 16.71 0.28 0.56
C MET A 371 16.01 0.67 1.87
N LEU A 372 15.67 1.95 2.08
CA LEU A 372 14.91 2.37 3.26
C LEU A 372 13.47 1.80 3.26
N ALA A 373 12.85 1.62 2.09
CA ALA A 373 11.56 0.95 1.98
C ALA A 373 11.65 -0.56 2.28
N LEU A 374 12.72 -1.24 1.83
CA LEU A 374 13.02 -2.63 2.21
C LEU A 374 13.18 -2.77 3.74
N VAL A 375 13.93 -1.86 4.37
CA VAL A 375 14.11 -1.82 5.83
C VAL A 375 12.76 -1.73 6.54
N GLN A 376 11.86 -0.86 6.05
CA GLN A 376 10.52 -0.71 6.59
C GLN A 376 9.71 -2.01 6.50
N LEU A 377 9.79 -2.73 5.36
CA LEU A 377 9.10 -4.01 5.16
C LEU A 377 9.68 -5.10 6.08
N ARG A 378 11.01 -5.18 6.24
CA ARG A 378 11.65 -6.13 7.18
C ARG A 378 11.27 -5.88 8.63
N ALA A 379 11.23 -4.60 9.04
CA ALA A 379 10.82 -4.22 10.37
C ALA A 379 9.35 -4.61 10.65
N GLN A 380 8.45 -4.42 9.68
CA GLN A 380 7.05 -4.87 9.77
C GLN A 380 6.92 -6.39 9.88
N ASN A 381 7.85 -7.14 9.27
CA ASN A 381 7.91 -8.60 9.37
C ASN A 381 8.57 -9.10 10.67
N GLY A 382 8.85 -8.23 11.65
CA GLY A 382 9.51 -8.59 12.91
C GLY A 382 11.04 -8.73 12.82
N ASN A 383 11.66 -8.41 11.69
CA ASN A 383 13.10 -8.61 11.45
C ASN A 383 13.91 -7.31 11.58
N LEU A 384 13.66 -6.51 12.63
CA LEU A 384 14.28 -5.18 12.80
C LEU A 384 15.81 -5.24 12.84
N ASP A 385 16.40 -6.17 13.59
CA ASP A 385 17.87 -6.27 13.76
C ASP A 385 18.59 -6.51 12.43
N SER A 386 17.98 -7.32 11.55
CA SER A 386 18.52 -7.59 10.20
C SER A 386 18.40 -6.38 9.25
N ALA A 387 17.56 -5.40 9.59
CA ALA A 387 17.28 -4.24 8.77
C ALA A 387 18.21 -3.06 9.10
N LEU A 388 18.70 -2.97 10.34
CA LEU A 388 19.55 -1.85 10.79
C LEU A 388 20.83 -1.64 9.95
N PRO A 389 21.59 -2.68 9.55
CA PRO A 389 22.82 -2.48 8.76
C PRO A 389 22.55 -1.86 7.37
N ILE A 390 21.39 -2.14 6.79
CA ILE A 390 21.01 -1.63 5.47
C ILE A 390 20.81 -0.10 5.50
N ILE A 391 20.41 0.45 6.64
CA ILE A 391 20.23 1.89 6.80
C ILE A 391 21.56 2.63 6.65
N GLU A 392 22.63 2.16 7.30
CA GLU A 392 23.96 2.80 7.14
C GLU A 392 24.49 2.65 5.73
N GLN A 393 24.25 1.50 5.07
CA GLN A 393 24.59 1.33 3.66
C GLN A 393 23.88 2.38 2.79
N ALA A 394 22.57 2.57 2.99
CA ALA A 394 21.81 3.57 2.25
C ALA A 394 22.32 5.00 2.49
N TYR A 395 22.61 5.37 3.75
CA TYR A 395 23.17 6.69 4.08
C TYR A 395 24.57 6.93 3.52
N ASN A 396 25.42 5.90 3.43
CA ASN A 396 26.74 6.01 2.82
C ASN A 396 26.67 6.19 1.30
N LEU A 397 25.67 5.58 0.65
CA LEU A 397 25.44 5.74 -0.78
C LEU A 397 24.76 7.06 -1.13
N ASP A 398 23.88 7.57 -0.27
CA ASP A 398 23.18 8.84 -0.44
C ASP A 398 23.01 9.54 0.92
N SER A 399 23.88 10.52 1.16
CA SER A 399 23.88 11.31 2.41
C SER A 399 22.71 12.30 2.51
N SER A 400 21.90 12.47 1.45
CA SER A 400 20.71 13.32 1.47
C SER A 400 19.50 12.63 2.11
N LEU A 401 19.53 11.30 2.24
CA LEU A 401 18.47 10.51 2.84
C LEU A 401 18.29 10.82 4.33
N ARG A 402 17.05 10.61 4.81
CA ARG A 402 16.60 10.95 6.16
C ARG A 402 15.70 9.86 6.74
N ASP A 403 15.52 9.90 8.06
CA ASP A 403 14.55 9.10 8.83
C ASP A 403 14.70 7.57 8.76
N GLY A 404 15.83 7.04 8.30
CA GLY A 404 16.02 5.60 8.10
C GLY A 404 15.77 4.76 9.37
N TYR A 405 16.38 5.12 10.49
CA TYR A 405 16.19 4.43 11.77
C TYR A 405 14.80 4.69 12.35
N ALA A 406 14.35 5.95 12.31
CA ALA A 406 13.03 6.35 12.78
C ALA A 406 11.90 5.59 12.05
N ARG A 407 11.97 5.50 10.72
CA ARG A 407 11.00 4.78 9.88
C ARG A 407 11.00 3.28 10.18
N ALA A 408 12.16 2.67 10.33
CA ALA A 408 12.29 1.25 10.66
C ALA A 408 11.62 0.93 12.00
N ALA A 409 11.97 1.67 13.04
CA ALA A 409 11.45 1.44 14.38
C ALA A 409 9.96 1.78 14.50
N TRP A 410 9.50 2.85 13.84
CA TRP A 410 8.07 3.15 13.79
C TRP A 410 7.27 2.07 13.05
N ALA A 411 7.85 1.45 12.03
CA ALA A 411 7.21 0.35 11.32
C ALA A 411 7.13 -0.95 12.14
N ALA A 412 8.10 -1.19 13.04
CA ALA A 412 8.09 -2.31 13.97
C ALA A 412 7.12 -2.11 15.15
N PHE A 413 7.09 -0.89 15.75
CA PHE A 413 6.43 -0.67 17.05
C PHE A 413 5.30 0.36 17.03
N GLY A 414 5.17 1.16 15.96
CA GLY A 414 4.27 2.33 15.91
C GLY A 414 2.77 1.99 15.96
N SER A 415 2.39 0.83 15.43
CA SER A 415 1.00 0.36 15.38
C SER A 415 0.46 -0.06 16.75
N ASN A 416 1.33 -0.56 17.65
CA ASN A 416 0.96 -0.99 19.00
C ASN A 416 1.22 0.15 20.00
N PRO A 417 0.18 0.81 20.56
CA PRO A 417 0.36 1.93 21.48
C PRO A 417 1.25 1.62 22.69
N ASN A 418 1.25 0.36 23.16
CA ASN A 418 2.05 -0.07 24.31
C ASN A 418 3.53 -0.26 23.98
N GLU A 419 3.89 -0.36 22.70
CA GLU A 419 5.26 -0.61 22.25
C GLU A 419 5.92 0.60 21.59
N ARG A 420 5.16 1.66 21.25
CA ARG A 420 5.68 2.87 20.59
C ARG A 420 6.96 3.40 21.22
N ILE A 421 7.06 3.35 22.55
CA ILE A 421 8.23 3.83 23.29
C ILE A 421 9.53 3.08 22.93
N LYS A 422 9.45 1.82 22.48
CA LYS A 422 10.60 1.04 21.99
C LYS A 422 11.25 1.67 20.75
N ALA A 423 10.53 2.53 20.01
CA ALA A 423 11.08 3.25 18.86
C ALA A 423 11.97 4.44 19.23
N LEU A 424 11.89 4.94 20.48
CA LEU A 424 12.60 6.15 20.93
C LEU A 424 14.10 6.14 20.61
N PRO A 425 14.89 5.07 20.90
CA PRO A 425 16.33 5.08 20.63
C PRO A 425 16.69 5.29 19.16
N SER A 426 15.87 4.76 18.25
CA SER A 426 16.09 4.91 16.80
C SER A 426 15.81 6.33 16.30
N PHE A 427 14.81 7.00 16.87
CA PHE A 427 14.56 8.42 16.60
C PHE A 427 15.65 9.31 17.16
N GLU A 428 16.12 9.07 18.40
CA GLU A 428 17.24 9.80 19.00
C GLU A 428 18.52 9.65 18.17
N LYS A 429 18.77 8.46 17.60
CA LYS A 429 19.90 8.21 16.71
C LYS A 429 19.88 9.07 15.44
N ASP A 430 18.76 9.09 14.71
CA ASP A 430 18.61 9.92 13.51
C ASP A 430 18.64 11.42 13.86
N PHE A 431 18.10 11.82 15.01
CA PHE A 431 18.12 13.21 15.47
C PHE A 431 19.54 13.69 15.80
N ALA A 432 20.30 12.90 16.56
CA ALA A 432 21.69 13.21 16.92
C ALA A 432 22.59 13.33 15.68
N ALA A 433 22.30 12.56 14.63
CA ALA A 433 23.00 12.62 13.34
C ALA A 433 22.50 13.76 12.41
N GLN A 434 21.54 14.58 12.83
CA GLN A 434 20.87 15.61 12.01
C GLN A 434 20.19 15.06 10.73
N ARG A 435 19.79 13.79 10.77
CA ARG A 435 19.13 13.05 9.69
C ARG A 435 17.63 12.89 9.89
N LEU A 436 17.09 13.36 11.01
CA LEU A 436 15.65 13.35 11.28
C LEU A 436 14.97 14.55 10.58
N SER A 437 13.86 14.31 9.89
CA SER A 437 13.05 15.35 9.26
C SER A 437 12.22 16.11 10.29
N PRO A 438 11.84 17.38 10.02
CA PRO A 438 11.01 18.17 10.94
C PRO A 438 9.70 17.48 11.36
N ALA A 439 9.06 16.75 10.45
CA ALA A 439 7.84 15.99 10.77
C ALA A 439 8.12 14.85 11.77
N GLN A 440 9.24 14.13 11.61
CA GLN A 440 9.62 13.06 12.53
C GLN A 440 10.18 13.59 13.86
N MET A 441 10.70 14.82 13.91
CA MET A 441 11.03 15.50 15.17
C MET A 441 9.80 15.64 16.08
N LEU A 442 8.60 15.92 15.53
CA LEU A 442 7.37 15.94 16.33
C LEU A 442 7.00 14.55 16.88
N THR A 443 7.28 13.49 16.12
CA THR A 443 7.10 12.10 16.61
C THR A 443 8.11 11.76 17.70
N LEU A 444 9.37 12.20 17.57
CA LEU A 444 10.38 12.08 18.64
C LEU A 444 9.93 12.81 19.92
N ALA A 445 9.44 14.05 19.79
CA ALA A 445 8.90 14.81 20.91
C ALA A 445 7.74 14.07 21.60
N GLN A 446 6.85 13.43 20.83
CA GLN A 446 5.77 12.60 21.35
C GLN A 446 6.30 11.37 22.12
N LEU A 447 7.33 10.69 21.61
CA LEU A 447 7.96 9.54 22.26
C LEU A 447 8.70 9.93 23.56
N LEU A 448 9.37 11.08 23.57
CA LEU A 448 10.01 11.62 24.78
C LEU A 448 8.97 11.94 25.86
N ALA A 449 7.84 12.54 25.47
CA ALA A 449 6.75 12.84 26.36
C ALA A 449 6.10 11.57 26.95
N LEU A 450 5.91 10.52 26.15
CA LEU A 450 5.49 9.18 26.63
C LEU A 450 6.46 8.60 27.65
N ASN A 451 7.76 8.88 27.51
CA ASN A 451 8.81 8.47 28.43
C ASN A 451 8.96 9.41 29.64
N GLY A 452 7.99 10.30 29.89
CA GLY A 452 8.00 11.24 31.01
C GLY A 452 8.98 12.41 30.87
N LYS A 453 9.56 12.63 29.68
CA LYS A 453 10.53 13.70 29.40
C LYS A 453 9.90 14.84 28.58
N LEU A 454 8.77 15.38 29.03
CA LEU A 454 8.05 16.44 28.30
C LEU A 454 8.92 17.69 28.13
N ASP A 455 9.67 18.10 29.16
CA ASP A 455 10.54 19.29 29.07
C ASP A 455 11.62 19.17 27.99
N SER A 456 12.13 17.95 27.75
CA SER A 456 13.08 17.68 26.67
C SER A 456 12.43 17.68 25.28
N ALA A 457 11.12 17.47 25.20
CA ALA A 457 10.36 17.46 23.94
C ALA A 457 10.08 18.88 23.42
N LEU A 458 9.85 19.85 24.30
CA LEU A 458 9.51 21.24 23.94
C LEU A 458 10.51 21.93 22.99
N PRO A 459 11.83 21.94 23.25
CA PRO A 459 12.78 22.59 22.34
C PRO A 459 12.86 21.90 20.97
N ILE A 460 12.60 20.58 20.91
CA ILE A 460 12.57 19.83 19.65
C ILE A 460 11.35 20.25 18.81
N ILE A 461 10.21 20.52 19.44
CA ILE A 461 9.01 21.04 18.76
C ILE A 461 9.29 22.44 18.19
N GLU A 462 9.94 23.33 18.95
CA GLU A 462 10.31 24.66 18.48
C GLU A 462 11.25 24.59 17.28
N GLN A 463 12.26 23.72 17.35
CA GLN A 463 13.16 23.47 16.23
C GLN A 463 12.41 22.97 15.00
N ALA A 464 11.49 22.01 15.15
CA ALA A 464 10.70 21.47 14.05
C ALA A 464 9.84 22.57 13.37
N TYR A 465 9.16 23.40 14.16
CA TYR A 465 8.36 24.52 13.65
C TYR A 465 9.17 25.61 12.96
N ASN A 466 10.40 25.85 13.40
CA ASN A 466 11.30 26.81 12.75
C ASN A 466 11.83 26.27 11.41
N LEU A 467 12.05 24.96 11.31
CA LEU A 467 12.49 24.31 10.07
C LEU A 467 11.34 24.15 9.05
N ASP A 468 10.13 23.88 9.53
CA ASP A 468 8.94 23.73 8.71
C ASP A 468 7.72 24.37 9.40
N SER A 469 7.37 25.56 8.93
CA SER A 469 6.26 26.34 9.47
C SER A 469 4.89 25.74 9.15
N SER A 470 4.80 24.80 8.19
CA SER A 470 3.54 24.12 7.83
C SER A 470 3.11 23.06 8.85
N LEU A 471 4.05 22.61 9.70
CA LEU A 471 3.79 21.62 10.74
C LEU A 471 2.85 22.14 11.83
N ARG A 472 2.11 21.18 12.42
CA ARG A 472 0.99 21.38 13.33
C ARG A 472 1.03 20.42 14.52
N ASP A 473 0.28 20.75 15.56
CA ASP A 473 -0.02 19.92 16.75
C ASP A 473 1.19 19.45 17.59
N GLY A 474 2.37 20.02 17.42
CA GLY A 474 3.58 19.59 18.11
C GLY A 474 3.45 19.57 19.64
N TYR A 475 3.00 20.68 20.24
CA TYR A 475 2.82 20.77 21.69
C TYR A 475 1.64 19.93 22.16
N ALA A 476 0.51 20.01 21.44
CA ALA A 476 -0.70 19.25 21.75
C ALA A 476 -0.44 17.74 21.73
N ARG A 477 0.24 17.21 20.71
CA ARG A 477 0.58 15.78 20.58
C ARG A 477 1.50 15.30 21.69
N ALA A 478 2.54 16.07 22.02
CA ALA A 478 3.47 15.70 23.09
C ALA A 478 2.77 15.70 24.45
N ALA A 479 2.02 16.76 24.78
CA ALA A 479 1.30 16.85 26.03
C ALA A 479 0.21 15.78 26.18
N TRP A 480 -0.57 15.53 25.12
CA TRP A 480 -1.56 14.46 25.13
C TRP A 480 -0.90 13.10 25.38
N ALA A 481 0.26 12.85 24.77
CA ALA A 481 0.98 11.59 24.99
C ALA A 481 1.53 11.46 26.43
N ALA A 482 1.90 12.56 27.10
CA ALA A 482 2.35 12.54 28.49
C ALA A 482 1.22 12.31 29.52
N PHE A 483 0.01 12.82 29.23
CA PHE A 483 -1.05 12.94 30.23
C PHE A 483 -2.31 12.12 29.95
N ALA A 484 -2.64 11.76 28.70
CA ALA A 484 -3.93 11.18 28.34
C ALA A 484 -4.26 9.80 28.95
N SER A 485 -3.26 9.08 29.49
CA SER A 485 -3.49 7.81 30.18
C SER A 485 -3.72 7.99 31.69
N LYS A 486 -3.71 9.23 32.19
CA LYS A 486 -3.75 9.59 33.62
C LYS A 486 -4.90 10.58 33.84
N PRO A 487 -6.14 10.11 34.07
CA PRO A 487 -7.34 10.96 34.17
C PRO A 487 -7.17 12.17 35.10
N GLU A 488 -6.46 12.00 36.21
CA GLU A 488 -6.16 13.03 37.19
C GLU A 488 -5.16 14.11 36.71
N GLN A 489 -4.46 13.86 35.60
CA GLN A 489 -3.46 14.75 35.01
C GLN A 489 -3.88 15.30 33.63
N HIS A 490 -5.05 14.93 33.10
CA HIS A 490 -5.51 15.36 31.76
C HIS A 490 -5.47 16.88 31.57
N LEU A 491 -5.90 17.64 32.58
CA LEU A 491 -5.88 19.11 32.56
C LEU A 491 -4.48 19.71 32.43
N GLN A 492 -3.42 18.98 32.77
CA GLN A 492 -2.04 19.45 32.58
C GLN A 492 -1.66 19.58 31.10
N ALA A 493 -2.42 18.95 30.19
CA ALA A 493 -2.23 19.12 28.75
C ALA A 493 -2.77 20.45 28.22
N LEU A 494 -3.73 21.09 28.92
CA LEU A 494 -4.45 22.27 28.44
C LEU A 494 -3.52 23.42 27.97
N PRO A 495 -2.50 23.86 28.73
CA PRO A 495 -1.63 24.96 28.31
C PRO A 495 -0.90 24.71 26.98
N TYR A 496 -0.63 23.45 26.65
CA TYR A 496 0.08 23.07 25.42
C TYR A 496 -0.84 23.09 24.21
N PHE A 497 -2.11 22.68 24.37
CA PHE A 497 -3.11 22.85 23.34
C PHE A 497 -3.42 24.33 23.08
N GLU A 498 -3.49 25.15 24.13
CA GLU A 498 -3.64 26.61 24.00
C GLU A 498 -2.47 27.24 23.24
N LYS A 499 -1.24 26.78 23.50
CA LYS A 499 -0.04 27.27 22.80
C LYS A 499 -0.12 27.01 21.29
N ASP A 500 -0.48 25.79 20.87
CA ASP A 500 -0.67 25.46 19.45
C ASP A 500 -1.89 26.18 18.84
N TYR A 501 -2.97 26.38 19.60
CA TYR A 501 -4.16 27.09 19.12
C TYR A 501 -3.89 28.58 18.88
N ALA A 502 -3.22 29.25 19.83
CA ALA A 502 -2.84 30.65 19.72
C ALA A 502 -1.86 30.91 18.55
N ALA A 503 -1.04 29.91 18.20
CA ALA A 503 -0.13 29.97 17.07
C ALA A 503 -0.77 29.56 15.73
N GLU A 504 -2.09 29.29 15.69
CA GLU A 504 -2.82 28.76 14.52
C GLU A 504 -2.26 27.44 13.98
N LYS A 505 -1.60 26.67 14.85
CA LYS A 505 -0.97 25.39 14.54
C LYS A 505 -1.76 24.17 15.03
N LEU A 506 -2.89 24.37 15.70
CA LEU A 506 -3.76 23.26 16.11
C LEU A 506 -4.66 22.79 14.96
N SER A 507 -4.74 21.49 14.72
CA SER A 507 -5.63 20.89 13.72
C SER A 507 -7.08 20.87 14.20
N PRO A 508 -8.06 20.83 13.28
CA PRO A 508 -9.48 20.79 13.62
C PRO A 508 -9.85 19.66 14.61
N ALA A 509 -9.27 18.46 14.46
CA ALA A 509 -9.51 17.37 15.39
C ALA A 509 -8.99 17.64 16.82
N HIS A 510 -7.79 18.24 16.95
CA HIS A 510 -7.25 18.63 18.24
C HIS A 510 -7.94 19.88 18.83
N MET A 511 -8.57 20.73 18.02
CA MET A 511 -9.45 21.80 18.51
C MET A 511 -10.64 21.25 19.31
N LEU A 512 -11.23 20.12 18.90
CA LEU A 512 -12.29 19.46 19.69
C LEU A 512 -11.77 18.94 21.03
N THR A 513 -10.51 18.49 21.07
CA THR A 513 -9.86 18.04 22.32
C THR A 513 -9.53 19.23 23.22
N LEU A 514 -9.10 20.37 22.66
CA LEU A 514 -8.94 21.62 23.41
C LEU A 514 -10.27 22.09 24.01
N ALA A 515 -11.35 22.06 23.23
CA ALA A 515 -12.68 22.41 23.71
C ALA A 515 -13.11 21.52 24.89
N GLN A 516 -12.86 20.22 24.81
CA GLN A 516 -13.09 19.28 25.91
C GLN A 516 -12.26 19.64 27.16
N LEU A 517 -10.95 19.89 27.02
CA LEU A 517 -10.08 20.27 28.15
C LEU A 517 -10.52 21.60 28.81
N ARG A 518 -10.99 22.58 28.02
CA ARG A 518 -11.57 23.83 28.55
C ARG A 518 -12.87 23.59 29.32
N ALA A 519 -13.73 22.70 28.82
CA ALA A 519 -14.96 22.30 29.51
C ALA A 519 -14.65 21.56 30.83
N GLU A 520 -13.69 20.63 30.82
CA GLU A 520 -13.19 19.94 32.01
C GLU A 520 -12.65 20.94 33.06
N ASN A 521 -12.05 22.05 32.61
CA ASN A 521 -11.57 23.14 33.46
C ASN A 521 -12.66 24.16 33.87
N GLY A 522 -13.93 23.92 33.53
CA GLY A 522 -15.08 24.77 33.88
C GLY A 522 -15.33 25.98 32.95
N ASN A 523 -14.57 26.12 31.86
CA ASN A 523 -14.63 27.28 30.95
C ASN A 523 -15.56 27.04 29.74
N PHE A 524 -16.82 26.71 29.98
CA PHE A 524 -17.77 26.28 28.94
C PHE A 524 -18.04 27.33 27.85
N ASP A 525 -18.19 28.61 28.20
CA ASP A 525 -18.51 29.69 27.24
C ASP A 525 -17.44 29.84 26.13
N SER A 526 -16.20 29.44 26.43
CA SER A 526 -15.06 29.55 25.53
C SER A 526 -14.91 28.34 24.58
N THR A 527 -15.81 27.36 24.64
CA THR A 527 -15.70 26.08 23.90
C THR A 527 -16.46 26.08 22.58
N LEU A 528 -17.69 26.60 22.54
CA LEU A 528 -18.54 26.61 21.34
C LEU A 528 -17.86 27.27 20.13
N PRO A 529 -17.23 28.46 20.25
CA PRO A 529 -16.57 29.09 19.11
C PRO A 529 -15.41 28.26 18.52
N ILE A 530 -14.75 27.43 19.36
CA ILE A 530 -13.67 26.54 18.91
C ILE A 530 -14.25 25.37 18.11
N ILE A 531 -15.37 24.80 18.57
CA ILE A 531 -16.04 23.70 17.89
C ILE A 531 -16.59 24.17 16.55
N ASP A 532 -17.25 25.32 16.50
CA ASP A 532 -17.73 25.91 15.25
C ASP A 532 -16.58 26.16 14.26
N LYS A 533 -15.45 26.69 14.75
CA LYS A 533 -14.25 26.86 13.93
C LYS A 533 -13.74 25.52 13.41
N ALA A 534 -13.73 24.47 14.23
CA ALA A 534 -13.27 23.14 13.83
C ALA A 534 -14.17 22.52 12.75
N TYR A 535 -15.50 22.57 12.92
CA TYR A 535 -16.46 22.07 11.93
C TYR A 535 -16.44 22.85 10.61
N ASN A 536 -16.23 24.16 10.65
CA ASN A 536 -16.06 24.97 9.44
C ASN A 536 -14.77 24.62 8.67
N LEU A 537 -13.71 24.20 9.38
CA LEU A 537 -12.46 23.76 8.76
C LEU A 537 -12.54 22.31 8.26
N ASP A 538 -13.29 21.44 8.94
CA ASP A 538 -13.51 20.04 8.55
C ASP A 538 -14.93 19.58 8.95
N ALA A 539 -15.83 19.57 7.97
CA ALA A 539 -17.23 19.18 8.16
C ALA A 539 -17.42 17.67 8.42
N ASN A 540 -16.40 16.84 8.24
CA ASN A 540 -16.49 15.40 8.51
C ASN A 540 -16.22 15.06 9.97
N LEU A 541 -15.68 16.00 10.76
CA LEU A 541 -15.47 15.80 12.18
C LEU A 541 -16.77 15.49 12.90
N LYS A 542 -16.64 14.69 13.97
CA LYS A 542 -17.74 14.21 14.78
C LYS A 542 -17.54 14.51 16.26
N ASP A 543 -18.64 14.52 16.99
CA ASP A 543 -18.73 14.51 18.46
C ASP A 543 -18.22 15.77 19.18
N GLY A 544 -18.02 16.88 18.49
CA GLY A 544 -17.54 18.13 19.09
C GLY A 544 -18.44 18.62 20.22
N LEU A 545 -19.73 18.84 19.94
CA LEU A 545 -20.71 19.25 20.96
C LEU A 545 -21.02 18.11 21.94
N SER A 546 -21.03 16.86 21.46
CA SER A 546 -21.26 15.68 22.30
C SER A 546 -20.20 15.51 23.39
N ARG A 547 -18.91 15.81 23.10
CA ARG A 547 -17.83 15.81 24.11
C ARG A 547 -18.09 16.82 25.22
N ILE A 548 -18.52 18.03 24.89
CA ILE A 548 -18.84 19.07 25.89
C ILE A 548 -20.05 18.66 26.73
N ALA A 549 -21.08 18.11 26.09
CA ALA A 549 -22.23 17.57 26.80
C ALA A 549 -21.82 16.47 27.81
N GLY A 550 -20.86 15.62 27.45
CA GLY A 550 -20.24 14.65 28.35
C GLY A 550 -19.72 15.26 29.65
N GLU A 551 -19.04 16.41 29.57
CA GLU A 551 -18.51 17.11 30.75
C GLU A 551 -19.61 17.80 31.55
N LEU A 552 -20.59 18.42 30.89
CA LEU A 552 -21.77 19.02 31.56
C LEU A 552 -22.59 17.98 32.33
N ILE A 553 -22.69 16.74 31.83
CA ILE A 553 -23.34 15.64 32.55
C ILE A 553 -22.61 15.32 33.86
N LYS A 554 -21.27 15.35 33.86
CA LYS A 554 -20.47 15.11 35.08
C LYS A 554 -20.66 16.21 36.12
N THR A 555 -20.82 17.46 35.67
CA THR A 555 -21.06 18.61 36.56
C THR A 555 -22.52 18.78 36.97
N GLY A 556 -23.44 17.98 36.40
CA GLY A 556 -24.86 17.92 36.78
C GLY A 556 -25.80 18.81 35.94
N ASP A 557 -25.29 19.56 34.96
CA ASP A 557 -26.09 20.43 34.08
C ASP A 557 -26.64 19.65 32.88
N ARG A 558 -27.53 18.69 33.18
CA ARG A 558 -28.08 17.73 32.20
C ARG A 558 -28.96 18.39 31.14
N GLU A 559 -29.63 19.50 31.46
CA GLU A 559 -30.52 20.20 30.52
C GLU A 559 -29.72 20.85 29.39
N LYS A 560 -28.65 21.57 29.72
CA LYS A 560 -27.74 22.13 28.70
C LYS A 560 -27.01 21.04 27.92
N ALA A 561 -26.59 19.97 28.59
CA ALA A 561 -25.97 18.82 27.92
C ALA A 561 -26.90 18.21 26.86
N LEU A 562 -28.19 18.07 27.18
CA LEU A 562 -29.17 17.52 26.26
C LEU A 562 -29.38 18.40 25.02
N VAL A 563 -29.41 19.74 25.20
CA VAL A 563 -29.50 20.68 24.08
C VAL A 563 -28.31 20.50 23.12
N LEU A 564 -27.09 20.44 23.64
CA LEU A 564 -25.87 20.26 22.82
C LEU A 564 -25.85 18.90 22.11
N LEU A 565 -26.30 17.83 22.76
CA LEU A 565 -26.38 16.50 22.16
C LEU A 565 -27.37 16.43 21.00
N LEU A 566 -28.53 17.08 21.15
CA LEU A 566 -29.54 17.15 20.10
C LEU A 566 -29.05 18.00 18.92
N ASP A 567 -28.33 19.08 19.19
CA ASP A 567 -27.75 19.93 18.15
C ASP A 567 -26.69 19.18 17.31
N ASP A 568 -25.77 18.46 17.98
CA ASP A 568 -24.77 17.59 17.32
C ASP A 568 -25.43 16.47 16.50
N PHE A 569 -26.58 15.96 16.96
CA PHE A 569 -27.38 14.97 16.25
C PHE A 569 -28.05 15.56 15.00
N HIS A 570 -28.69 16.73 15.12
CA HIS A 570 -29.42 17.38 14.04
C HIS A 570 -28.50 17.87 12.92
N THR A 571 -27.29 18.31 13.27
CA THR A 571 -26.24 18.69 12.33
C THR A 571 -25.46 17.50 11.76
N ALA A 572 -25.86 16.27 12.09
CA ALA A 572 -25.25 15.02 11.65
C ALA A 572 -23.76 14.87 12.02
N HIS A 573 -23.29 15.60 13.04
CA HIS A 573 -21.94 15.47 13.58
C HIS A 573 -21.83 14.44 14.71
N GLN A 574 -22.93 13.89 15.19
CA GLN A 574 -22.89 12.88 16.25
C GLN A 574 -22.55 11.48 15.72
N SER A 575 -21.64 10.77 16.40
CA SER A 575 -21.34 9.36 16.14
C SER A 575 -22.41 8.42 16.72
N PRO A 576 -22.56 7.19 16.20
CA PRO A 576 -23.59 6.27 16.66
C PRO A 576 -23.48 5.92 18.15
N GLY A 577 -22.27 5.86 18.71
CA GLY A 577 -22.06 5.65 20.14
C GLY A 577 -22.60 6.81 21.01
N TRP A 578 -22.42 8.05 20.58
CA TRP A 578 -22.99 9.22 21.26
C TRP A 578 -24.51 9.32 21.08
N MET A 579 -25.05 8.90 19.93
CA MET A 579 -26.51 8.80 19.71
C MET A 579 -27.19 7.92 20.78
N ILE A 580 -26.57 6.78 21.14
CA ILE A 580 -27.09 5.92 22.21
C ILE A 580 -27.10 6.65 23.57
N ARG A 581 -26.06 7.41 23.88
CA ARG A 581 -26.00 8.22 25.13
C ARG A 581 -27.06 9.32 25.13
N THR A 582 -27.27 10.00 24.00
CA THR A 582 -28.32 11.01 23.82
C THR A 582 -29.71 10.43 24.04
N ALA A 583 -30.00 9.28 23.42
CA ALA A 583 -31.27 8.59 23.61
C ALA A 583 -31.50 8.17 25.07
N THR A 584 -30.46 7.71 25.76
CA THR A 584 -30.55 7.36 27.19
C THR A 584 -30.96 8.58 28.02
N ILE A 585 -30.31 9.73 27.83
CA ILE A 585 -30.62 10.96 28.57
C ILE A 585 -32.03 11.47 28.23
N LEU A 586 -32.42 11.45 26.94
CA LEU A 586 -33.77 11.81 26.51
C LEU A 586 -34.85 10.97 27.19
N SER A 587 -34.62 9.66 27.30
CA SER A 587 -35.56 8.76 27.94
C SER A 587 -35.71 9.01 29.44
N GLU A 588 -34.64 9.45 30.12
CA GLU A 588 -34.71 9.88 31.53
C GLU A 588 -35.51 11.19 31.70
N THR A 589 -35.51 12.06 30.69
CA THR A 589 -36.30 13.30 30.67
C THR A 589 -37.75 13.13 30.20
N GLY A 590 -38.14 11.92 29.77
CA GLY A 590 -39.52 11.57 29.42
C GLY A 590 -39.90 11.62 27.93
N ASP A 591 -38.98 11.99 27.03
CA ASP A 591 -39.24 12.05 25.57
C ASP A 591 -38.85 10.73 24.86
N ILE A 592 -39.60 9.68 25.18
CA ILE A 592 -39.30 8.29 24.78
C ILE A 592 -39.38 8.09 23.26
N GLN A 593 -40.30 8.77 22.58
CA GLN A 593 -40.46 8.64 21.12
C GLN A 593 -39.25 9.16 20.36
N LYS A 594 -38.71 10.33 20.74
CA LYS A 594 -37.47 10.84 20.13
C LYS A 594 -36.27 9.97 20.46
N ALA A 595 -36.19 9.47 21.69
CA ALA A 595 -35.13 8.57 22.11
C ALA A 595 -35.10 7.28 21.26
N GLN A 596 -36.26 6.68 20.98
CA GLN A 596 -36.40 5.51 20.09
C GLN A 596 -35.94 5.81 18.65
N ALA A 597 -36.33 6.97 18.10
CA ALA A 597 -35.95 7.36 16.75
C ALA A 597 -34.42 7.53 16.60
N ILE A 598 -33.76 8.08 17.63
CA ILE A 598 -32.30 8.24 17.65
C ILE A 598 -31.59 6.89 17.74
N VAL A 599 -32.08 5.96 18.57
CA VAL A 599 -31.52 4.59 18.65
C VAL A 599 -31.66 3.85 17.32
N ALA A 600 -32.85 3.89 16.70
CA ALA A 600 -33.07 3.25 15.40
C ALA A 600 -32.11 3.78 14.33
N LYS A 601 -31.89 5.10 14.30
CA LYS A 601 -30.93 5.73 13.38
C LYS A 601 -29.48 5.33 13.70
N ALA A 602 -29.10 5.19 14.97
CA ALA A 602 -27.77 4.74 15.36
C ALA A 602 -27.47 3.31 14.85
N TYR A 603 -28.43 2.39 15.00
CA TYR A 603 -28.31 1.01 14.50
C TYR A 603 -28.32 0.90 12.97
N GLN A 604 -28.98 1.81 12.26
CA GLN A 604 -28.88 1.89 10.79
C GLN A 604 -27.46 2.27 10.33
N ILE A 605 -26.77 3.12 11.09
CA ILE A 605 -25.41 3.57 10.76
C ILE A 605 -24.37 2.54 11.19
N ASP A 606 -24.52 1.96 12.38
CA ASP A 606 -23.66 0.90 12.90
C ASP A 606 -24.49 -0.21 13.56
N PRO A 607 -24.73 -1.33 12.84
CA PRO A 607 -25.47 -2.47 13.36
C PRO A 607 -24.77 -3.20 14.53
N THR A 608 -23.48 -2.94 14.76
CA THR A 608 -22.67 -3.65 15.77
C THR A 608 -22.77 -3.04 17.18
N LEU A 609 -23.51 -1.94 17.33
CA LEU A 609 -23.68 -1.22 18.59
C LEU A 609 -24.31 -2.10 19.69
N LYS A 610 -23.74 -2.03 20.88
CA LYS A 610 -24.25 -2.69 22.08
C LYS A 610 -25.06 -1.69 22.92
N ASP A 611 -26.09 -2.17 23.61
CA ASP A 611 -26.82 -1.46 24.69
C ASP A 611 -27.86 -0.36 24.31
N GLY A 612 -28.17 -0.12 23.04
CA GLY A 612 -29.05 0.98 22.62
C GLY A 612 -30.49 0.92 23.17
N TYR A 613 -31.16 -0.24 23.05
CA TYR A 613 -32.52 -0.44 23.58
C TYR A 613 -32.54 -0.75 25.09
N THR A 614 -31.44 -1.27 25.63
CA THR A 614 -31.29 -1.59 27.06
C THR A 614 -31.28 -0.33 27.94
N GLY A 615 -30.67 0.76 27.47
CA GLY A 615 -30.70 2.07 28.13
C GLY A 615 -32.10 2.68 28.21
N LEU A 616 -32.88 2.57 27.12
CA LEU A 616 -34.28 3.04 27.08
C LEU A 616 -35.19 2.32 28.09
N ILE A 617 -35.00 1.01 28.26
CA ILE A 617 -35.77 0.18 29.21
C ILE A 617 -35.41 0.52 30.67
N ALA A 618 -34.16 0.90 30.94
CA ALA A 618 -33.73 1.28 32.28
C ALA A 618 -34.30 2.65 32.70
N ALA A 619 -34.36 3.60 31.77
CA ALA A 619 -34.88 4.95 31.99
C ALA A 619 -36.43 5.03 32.00
N SER A 620 -37.13 4.15 31.26
CA SER A 620 -38.60 4.10 31.31
C SER A 620 -39.15 3.69 32.69
N ARG A 621 -38.34 3.00 33.50
CA ARG A 621 -38.68 2.55 34.87
C ARG A 621 -38.68 3.66 35.92
N THR A 622 -38.15 4.85 35.63
CA THR A 622 -38.09 5.98 36.57
C THR A 622 -39.24 6.98 36.42
N GLY A 623 -40.21 6.77 35.52
CA GLY A 623 -41.33 7.71 35.36
C GLY A 623 -42.46 7.34 34.39
N CYS A 624 -42.49 6.14 33.80
CA CYS A 624 -43.57 5.74 32.88
C CYS A 624 -44.48 4.65 33.50
N PRO A 625 -45.81 4.70 33.32
CA PRO A 625 -46.68 3.57 33.61
C PRO A 625 -46.23 2.34 32.80
N ILE A 626 -46.07 1.20 33.49
CA ILE A 626 -45.67 -0.10 32.92
C ILE A 626 -46.48 -0.48 31.66
N ASP A 627 -47.74 -0.04 31.58
CA ASP A 627 -48.66 -0.38 30.49
C ASP A 627 -48.26 0.22 29.13
N THR A 628 -47.55 1.35 29.10
CA THR A 628 -47.10 1.96 27.84
C THR A 628 -45.83 1.28 27.32
N ALA A 629 -44.97 0.77 28.21
CA ALA A 629 -43.82 -0.05 27.83
C ALA A 629 -44.23 -1.44 27.30
N ASN A 630 -45.38 -1.94 27.74
CA ASN A 630 -45.95 -3.23 27.34
C ASN A 630 -46.59 -3.22 25.94
N GLN A 631 -46.92 -2.06 25.36
CA GLN A 631 -47.56 -1.98 24.04
C GLN A 631 -46.59 -2.13 22.85
N PHE A 632 -45.27 -2.07 23.07
CA PHE A 632 -44.29 -1.96 21.99
C PHE A 632 -43.16 -3.01 22.05
N LEU A 633 -43.33 -4.06 22.87
CA LEU A 633 -42.50 -5.28 22.85
C LEU A 633 -43.32 -6.44 22.26
N PRO A 634 -42.72 -7.31 21.42
CA PRO A 634 -43.37 -8.54 20.97
C PRO A 634 -43.92 -9.36 22.15
N LYS A 635 -45.14 -9.88 22.02
CA LYS A 635 -45.88 -10.59 23.09
C LYS A 635 -45.09 -11.69 23.81
N HIS A 636 -44.11 -12.31 23.16
CA HIS A 636 -43.27 -13.36 23.73
C HIS A 636 -42.19 -12.82 24.70
N ILE A 637 -41.73 -11.58 24.53
CA ILE A 637 -40.77 -10.93 25.47
C ILE A 637 -41.46 -10.64 26.81
N LEU A 638 -42.76 -10.33 26.80
CA LEU A 638 -43.55 -10.08 28.01
C LEU A 638 -43.70 -11.34 28.89
N GLN A 639 -43.77 -12.53 28.29
CA GLN A 639 -43.88 -13.79 29.05
C GLN A 639 -42.57 -14.18 29.74
N LEU A 640 -41.42 -13.86 29.12
CA LEU A 640 -40.09 -14.09 29.70
C LEU A 640 -39.76 -13.10 30.84
N VAL A 641 -40.23 -11.85 30.73
CA VAL A 641 -40.02 -10.81 31.75
C VAL A 641 -40.87 -11.03 33.00
N ASP A 642 -42.08 -11.58 32.87
CA ASP A 642 -43.02 -11.74 33.99
C ASP A 642 -42.69 -12.95 34.91
N MET A 643 -41.85 -13.89 34.46
CA MET A 643 -41.45 -15.07 35.24
C MET A 643 -40.28 -14.82 36.21
N ASP A 644 -39.28 -14.02 35.82
CA ASP A 644 -38.08 -13.78 36.66
C ASP A 644 -38.30 -12.71 37.75
N LEU A 645 -39.30 -11.84 37.59
CA LEU A 645 -39.55 -10.73 38.52
C LEU A 645 -40.36 -11.12 39.77
N ARG A 646 -40.94 -12.32 39.82
CA ARG A 646 -41.79 -12.76 40.96
C ARG A 646 -41.01 -13.28 42.17
N GLN A 647 -39.67 -13.38 42.14
CA GLN A 647 -38.88 -13.81 43.29
C GLN A 647 -37.93 -12.72 43.83
N LYS A 648 -38.41 -12.01 44.88
CA LYS A 648 -37.74 -11.26 45.98
C LYS A 648 -36.45 -10.44 45.72
N ARG A 649 -36.38 -9.27 46.39
CA ARG A 649 -35.24 -8.33 46.54
C ARG A 649 -33.85 -8.98 46.33
N LEU A 650 -33.32 -8.87 45.11
CA LEU A 650 -31.97 -9.32 44.76
C LEU A 650 -30.91 -8.32 45.24
N SER A 651 -29.79 -8.85 45.74
CA SER A 651 -28.57 -8.11 46.10
C SER A 651 -27.94 -7.44 44.87
N PRO A 652 -26.98 -6.49 45.00
CA PRO A 652 -26.30 -5.87 43.86
C PRO A 652 -25.67 -6.87 42.89
N LYS A 653 -25.10 -7.98 43.41
CA LYS A 653 -24.56 -9.09 42.62
C LYS A 653 -25.68 -9.87 41.91
N GLY A 654 -26.79 -10.13 42.60
CA GLY A 654 -27.99 -10.76 42.03
C GLY A 654 -28.68 -9.91 40.95
N ARG A 655 -28.67 -8.58 41.06
CA ARG A 655 -29.13 -7.66 40.00
C ARG A 655 -28.23 -7.72 38.77
N GLN A 656 -26.92 -7.79 38.95
CA GLN A 656 -25.96 -7.87 37.86
C GLN A 656 -26.06 -9.21 37.10
N THR A 657 -26.26 -10.31 37.84
CA THR A 657 -26.56 -11.62 37.26
C THR A 657 -27.92 -11.63 36.55
N ALA A 658 -28.98 -11.09 37.15
CA ALA A 658 -30.29 -10.98 36.51
C ALA A 658 -30.26 -10.09 35.25
N LEU A 659 -29.51 -8.99 35.27
CA LEU A 659 -29.27 -8.13 34.09
C LEU A 659 -28.47 -8.86 33.00
N HIS A 660 -27.50 -9.69 33.38
CA HIS A 660 -26.71 -10.50 32.45
C HIS A 660 -27.59 -11.59 31.80
N VAL A 661 -28.40 -12.29 32.59
CA VAL A 661 -29.37 -13.28 32.12
C VAL A 661 -30.44 -12.62 31.24
N LEU A 662 -30.97 -11.46 31.64
CA LEU A 662 -31.92 -10.68 30.83
C LEU A 662 -31.31 -10.23 29.49
N ARG A 663 -30.04 -9.80 29.48
CA ARG A 663 -29.29 -9.43 28.25
C ARG A 663 -29.08 -10.63 27.33
N GLN A 664 -28.72 -11.80 27.88
CA GLN A 664 -28.56 -13.01 27.09
C GLN A 664 -29.90 -13.48 26.52
N ASN A 665 -30.96 -13.48 27.34
CA ASN A 665 -32.30 -13.89 26.91
C ASN A 665 -32.92 -12.95 25.87
N THR A 666 -32.66 -11.63 25.94
CA THR A 666 -33.13 -10.68 24.92
C THR A 666 -32.35 -10.80 23.60
N MET A 667 -31.05 -11.07 23.66
CA MET A 667 -30.24 -11.33 22.47
C MET A 667 -30.70 -12.61 21.75
N VAL A 668 -30.90 -13.69 22.50
CA VAL A 668 -31.42 -14.95 21.95
C VAL A 668 -32.83 -14.79 21.39
N ALA A 669 -33.72 -14.02 22.05
CA ALA A 669 -35.05 -13.74 21.50
C ALA A 669 -35.00 -12.99 20.16
N ALA A 670 -34.04 -12.07 19.98
CA ALA A 670 -33.83 -11.40 18.70
C ALA A 670 -33.28 -12.36 17.63
N GLU A 671 -32.33 -13.23 18.00
CA GLU A 671 -31.81 -14.28 17.10
C GLU A 671 -32.92 -15.22 16.63
N ILE A 672 -33.80 -15.64 17.55
CA ILE A 672 -34.98 -16.46 17.26
C ILE A 672 -35.92 -15.73 16.29
N ALA A 673 -36.32 -14.49 16.61
CA ALA A 673 -37.25 -13.73 15.75
C ALA A 673 -36.73 -13.58 14.31
N LEU A 674 -35.43 -13.32 14.14
CA LEU A 674 -34.78 -13.25 12.83
C LEU A 674 -34.78 -14.59 12.10
N ALA A 675 -34.61 -15.71 12.82
CA ALA A 675 -34.66 -17.05 12.25
C ALA A 675 -36.09 -17.49 11.92
N GLU A 676 -37.09 -17.12 12.74
CA GLU A 676 -38.50 -17.39 12.46
C GLU A 676 -38.99 -16.68 11.21
N GLU A 677 -38.60 -15.43 11.00
CA GLU A 677 -38.87 -14.69 9.77
C GLU A 677 -38.24 -15.40 8.56
N ARG A 678 -36.97 -15.82 8.71
CA ARG A 678 -36.21 -16.49 7.65
C ARG A 678 -36.80 -17.84 7.25
N TYR A 679 -37.24 -18.64 8.22
CA TYR A 679 -37.70 -20.01 8.00
C TYR A 679 -39.22 -20.12 7.87
N SER A 680 -39.96 -19.09 8.27
CA SER A 680 -41.42 -19.14 8.40
C SER A 680 -41.87 -20.31 9.30
N MET A 681 -41.18 -20.49 10.44
CA MET A 681 -41.41 -21.57 11.40
C MET A 681 -41.47 -21.01 12.83
N ASP A 682 -42.28 -21.62 13.68
CA ASP A 682 -42.35 -21.30 15.11
C ASP A 682 -41.18 -21.94 15.86
N LEU A 683 -40.05 -21.25 15.88
CA LEU A 683 -38.83 -21.67 16.58
C LEU A 683 -38.86 -21.23 18.05
N ALA A 684 -39.60 -20.16 18.36
CA ALA A 684 -39.76 -19.66 19.73
C ALA A 684 -40.42 -20.70 20.62
N SER A 685 -41.49 -21.37 20.17
CA SER A 685 -42.12 -22.43 20.95
C SER A 685 -41.18 -23.63 21.17
N GLN A 686 -40.37 -23.99 20.17
CA GLN A 686 -39.39 -25.08 20.28
C GLN A 686 -38.28 -24.74 21.29
N TRP A 687 -37.72 -23.52 21.18
CA TRP A 687 -36.73 -22.99 22.12
C TRP A 687 -37.26 -22.95 23.55
N ASN A 688 -38.44 -22.36 23.76
CA ASN A 688 -39.04 -22.21 25.09
C ASN A 688 -39.30 -23.57 25.75
N HIS A 689 -39.70 -24.58 24.97
CA HIS A 689 -39.90 -25.92 25.48
C HIS A 689 -38.58 -26.57 25.92
N LEU A 690 -37.51 -26.46 25.12
CA LEU A 690 -36.17 -26.92 25.49
C LEU A 690 -35.60 -26.19 26.72
N GLU A 691 -35.82 -24.88 26.81
CA GLU A 691 -35.41 -24.06 27.96
C GLU A 691 -36.14 -24.50 29.23
N SER A 692 -37.45 -24.75 29.12
CA SER A 692 -38.26 -25.25 30.23
C SER A 692 -37.75 -26.60 30.75
N LEU A 693 -37.40 -27.52 29.85
CA LEU A 693 -36.85 -28.84 30.21
C LEU A 693 -35.46 -28.73 30.84
N THR A 694 -34.61 -27.84 30.32
CA THR A 694 -33.28 -27.58 30.89
C THR A 694 -33.38 -27.02 32.31
N ARG A 695 -34.31 -26.11 32.55
CA ARG A 695 -34.55 -25.53 33.89
C ARG A 695 -35.17 -26.52 34.87
N SER A 696 -36.05 -27.42 34.42
CA SER A 696 -36.73 -28.38 35.28
C SER A 696 -35.84 -29.58 35.64
N GLY A 697 -34.79 -29.85 34.85
CA GLY A 697 -33.92 -31.02 35.02
C GLY A 697 -34.66 -32.35 34.83
N GLN A 698 -35.87 -32.33 34.24
CA GLN A 698 -36.66 -33.53 34.01
C GLN A 698 -36.03 -34.39 32.92
N LYS A 699 -36.02 -35.71 33.12
CA LYS A 699 -35.67 -36.65 32.06
C LYS A 699 -36.70 -36.53 30.93
N VAL A 700 -36.21 -36.29 29.73
CA VAL A 700 -37.03 -36.17 28.52
C VAL A 700 -37.34 -37.57 28.01
N GLU A 701 -38.56 -38.06 28.25
CA GLU A 701 -39.01 -39.36 27.73
C GLU A 701 -39.66 -39.24 26.35
N GLU A 702 -40.14 -38.05 25.98
CA GLU A 702 -40.80 -37.77 24.71
C GLU A 702 -39.84 -37.26 23.61
N ARG A 703 -40.27 -37.30 22.35
CA ARG A 703 -39.51 -36.73 21.23
C ARG A 703 -39.86 -35.25 21.07
N ILE A 704 -38.84 -34.40 21.04
CA ILE A 704 -38.97 -32.95 20.99
C ILE A 704 -38.99 -32.47 19.53
N PRO A 705 -39.86 -31.51 19.17
CA PRO A 705 -39.81 -30.87 17.86
C PRO A 705 -38.54 -30.02 17.70
N ILE A 706 -37.77 -30.31 16.64
CA ILE A 706 -36.61 -29.53 16.21
C ILE A 706 -36.75 -29.31 14.71
N LEU A 707 -36.90 -28.06 14.28
CA LEU A 707 -37.34 -27.71 12.93
C LEU A 707 -38.64 -28.45 12.58
N ASN A 708 -38.64 -29.25 11.51
CA ASN A 708 -39.77 -30.07 11.06
C ASN A 708 -39.63 -31.54 11.50
N ALA A 709 -38.63 -31.87 12.32
CA ALA A 709 -38.33 -33.20 12.80
C ALA A 709 -38.72 -33.39 14.27
N LYS A 710 -38.77 -34.65 14.73
CA LYS A 710 -38.94 -34.99 16.15
C LYS A 710 -37.78 -35.86 16.63
N LEU A 711 -36.98 -35.31 17.54
CA LEU A 711 -35.76 -35.95 18.03
C LEU A 711 -35.95 -36.46 19.45
N LYS A 712 -35.51 -37.68 19.70
CA LYS A 712 -35.23 -38.16 21.05
C LYS A 712 -33.90 -37.56 21.47
N ILE A 713 -33.83 -36.97 22.66
CA ILE A 713 -32.66 -36.26 23.16
C ILE A 713 -32.25 -36.81 24.53
N VAL A 714 -30.99 -36.64 24.92
CA VAL A 714 -30.49 -37.03 26.26
C VAL A 714 -30.54 -35.85 27.21
N GLN A 715 -29.91 -34.74 26.81
CA GLN A 715 -29.82 -33.51 27.60
C GLN A 715 -30.40 -32.34 26.82
N ALA A 716 -31.36 -31.63 27.41
CA ALA A 716 -31.97 -30.46 26.78
C ALA A 716 -30.97 -29.27 26.66
N SER A 717 -30.00 -29.17 27.58
CA SER A 717 -28.94 -28.15 27.54
C SER A 717 -28.08 -28.25 26.29
N ASP A 718 -27.67 -29.46 25.92
CA ASP A 718 -26.81 -29.70 24.76
C ASP A 718 -27.55 -29.34 23.47
N ILE A 719 -28.84 -29.65 23.43
CA ILE A 719 -29.71 -29.30 22.30
C ILE A 719 -29.95 -27.79 22.23
N LEU A 720 -30.02 -27.05 23.34
CA LEU A 720 -30.11 -25.58 23.29
C LEU A 720 -28.86 -24.94 22.68
N VAL A 721 -27.68 -25.46 23.00
CA VAL A 721 -26.41 -24.99 22.40
C VAL A 721 -26.43 -25.26 20.90
N GLN A 722 -26.69 -26.51 20.51
CA GLN A 722 -26.78 -26.90 19.10
C GLN A 722 -27.90 -26.16 18.35
N PHE A 723 -29.04 -25.87 18.98
CA PHE A 723 -30.13 -25.12 18.38
C PHE A 723 -29.67 -23.70 18.04
N ARG A 724 -28.97 -23.04 18.97
CA ARG A 724 -28.47 -21.70 18.75
C ARG A 724 -27.40 -21.68 17.65
N GLU A 725 -26.45 -22.60 17.68
CA GLU A 725 -25.32 -22.64 16.74
C GLU A 725 -25.75 -23.11 15.32
N ILE A 726 -26.50 -24.20 15.25
CA ILE A 726 -26.86 -24.84 13.97
C ILE A 726 -28.08 -24.15 13.35
N ILE A 727 -29.12 -23.86 14.14
CA ILE A 727 -30.41 -23.40 13.61
C ILE A 727 -30.48 -21.87 13.55
N LEU A 728 -30.13 -21.17 14.64
CA LEU A 728 -30.23 -19.70 14.66
C LEU A 728 -29.06 -19.02 13.94
N HIS A 729 -27.84 -19.52 14.14
CA HIS A 729 -26.62 -18.95 13.54
C HIS A 729 -26.26 -19.57 12.20
N GLU A 730 -26.94 -20.63 11.77
CA GLU A 730 -26.71 -21.30 10.48
C GLU A 730 -25.24 -21.71 10.26
N GLN A 731 -24.52 -22.16 11.31
CA GLN A 731 -23.09 -22.45 11.21
C GLN A 731 -22.74 -23.51 10.16
N TYR A 732 -23.66 -24.41 9.80
CA TYR A 732 -23.42 -25.44 8.79
C TYR A 732 -24.07 -25.12 7.45
N ARG A 733 -24.45 -23.87 7.21
CA ARG A 733 -25.03 -23.46 5.93
C ARG A 733 -23.98 -23.47 4.84
N PHE A 734 -24.33 -24.09 3.72
CA PHE A 734 -23.61 -24.01 2.47
C PHE A 734 -24.58 -23.80 1.31
N GLU A 735 -24.06 -23.60 0.11
CA GLU A 735 -24.84 -23.50 -1.12
C GLU A 735 -24.37 -24.60 -2.09
N THR A 736 -25.32 -25.28 -2.72
CA THR A 736 -25.04 -26.34 -3.70
C THR A 736 -25.89 -26.12 -4.96
N THR A 737 -25.43 -26.66 -6.08
CA THR A 737 -26.11 -26.63 -7.38
C THR A 737 -26.91 -27.89 -7.66
N THR A 738 -26.80 -28.91 -6.80
CA THR A 738 -27.56 -30.17 -6.90
C THR A 738 -28.67 -30.22 -5.86
N ALA A 739 -29.77 -30.89 -6.20
CA ALA A 739 -30.82 -31.22 -5.24
C ALA A 739 -30.42 -32.36 -4.29
N GLU A 740 -29.38 -33.13 -4.62
CA GLU A 740 -28.93 -34.31 -3.86
C GLU A 740 -27.48 -34.15 -3.37
N PRO A 741 -27.17 -33.13 -2.55
CA PRO A 741 -25.79 -32.91 -2.11
C PRO A 741 -25.29 -34.09 -1.27
N VAL A 742 -24.00 -34.39 -1.42
CA VAL A 742 -23.29 -35.37 -0.60
C VAL A 742 -22.66 -34.66 0.60
N ILE A 743 -22.99 -35.12 1.81
CA ILE A 743 -22.61 -34.48 3.07
C ILE A 743 -21.89 -35.48 3.97
N ILE A 744 -20.75 -35.07 4.51
CA ILE A 744 -20.04 -35.77 5.58
C ILE A 744 -20.34 -35.07 6.90
N ASP A 745 -20.83 -35.81 7.89
CA ASP A 745 -21.17 -35.31 9.23
C ASP A 745 -20.31 -36.01 10.30
N GLY A 746 -19.17 -35.41 10.63
CA GLY A 746 -18.30 -35.85 11.73
C GLY A 746 -18.75 -35.26 13.06
N GLY A 747 -19.20 -36.12 13.97
CA GLY A 747 -19.78 -35.75 15.27
C GLY A 747 -21.29 -35.54 15.19
N ALA A 748 -22.03 -36.59 14.82
CA ALA A 748 -23.46 -36.48 14.56
C ALA A 748 -24.33 -36.40 15.82
N ASP A 749 -23.81 -36.84 16.99
CA ASP A 749 -24.46 -36.77 18.29
C ASP A 749 -25.90 -37.33 18.26
N ALA A 750 -26.92 -36.56 18.71
CA ALA A 750 -28.33 -36.97 18.65
C ALA A 750 -28.96 -36.81 17.25
N GLY A 751 -28.23 -36.26 16.27
CA GLY A 751 -28.67 -36.04 14.90
C GLY A 751 -29.32 -34.67 14.63
N VAL A 752 -28.94 -33.62 15.39
CA VAL A 752 -29.45 -32.24 15.15
C VAL A 752 -28.91 -31.68 13.84
N SER A 753 -27.63 -31.89 13.54
CA SER A 753 -27.00 -31.58 12.25
C SER A 753 -27.71 -32.29 11.08
N ILE A 754 -28.01 -33.58 11.24
CA ILE A 754 -28.77 -34.38 10.26
C ILE A 754 -30.17 -33.78 10.05
N ALA A 755 -30.86 -33.37 11.12
CA ALA A 755 -32.16 -32.71 11.04
C ALA A 755 -32.08 -31.41 10.24
N TYR A 756 -31.05 -30.60 10.48
CA TYR A 756 -30.80 -29.35 9.75
C TYR A 756 -30.53 -29.61 8.26
N PHE A 757 -29.65 -30.55 7.93
CA PHE A 757 -29.37 -30.92 6.54
C PHE A 757 -30.58 -31.52 5.83
N LYS A 758 -31.39 -32.34 6.49
CA LYS A 758 -32.61 -32.91 5.90
C LYS A 758 -33.75 -31.90 5.76
N TRP A 759 -33.81 -30.91 6.64
CA TRP A 759 -34.74 -29.79 6.49
C TRP A 759 -34.37 -28.92 5.27
N ARG A 760 -33.09 -28.60 5.11
CA ARG A 760 -32.61 -27.74 4.01
C ARG A 760 -32.48 -28.47 2.67
N TYR A 761 -32.03 -29.72 2.70
CA TYR A 761 -31.79 -30.59 1.55
C TYR A 761 -32.44 -31.97 1.78
N PRO A 762 -33.76 -32.10 1.57
CA PRO A 762 -34.50 -33.33 1.88
C PRO A 762 -33.92 -34.60 1.22
N THR A 763 -33.39 -34.45 0.01
CA THR A 763 -32.83 -35.52 -0.83
C THR A 763 -31.31 -35.68 -0.71
N SER A 764 -30.66 -35.00 0.24
CA SER A 764 -29.22 -35.14 0.49
C SER A 764 -28.80 -36.57 0.85
N HIS A 765 -27.57 -36.93 0.48
CA HIS A 765 -26.90 -38.16 0.89
C HIS A 765 -25.94 -37.85 2.03
N ILE A 766 -26.20 -38.36 3.22
CA ILE A 766 -25.44 -38.03 4.44
C ILE A 766 -24.69 -39.26 4.93
N ILE A 767 -23.38 -39.15 5.13
CA ILE A 767 -22.58 -40.14 5.85
C ILE A 767 -22.18 -39.51 7.18
N ALA A 768 -22.73 -40.05 8.26
CA ALA A 768 -22.63 -39.52 9.61
C ALA A 768 -21.82 -40.44 10.52
N PHE A 769 -20.97 -39.88 11.37
CA PHE A 769 -20.10 -40.61 12.29
C PHE A 769 -20.45 -40.26 13.74
N GLU A 770 -20.76 -41.28 14.54
CA GLU A 770 -21.01 -41.14 15.97
C GLU A 770 -20.41 -42.32 16.75
N PRO A 771 -19.25 -42.13 17.43
CA PRO A 771 -18.57 -43.21 18.14
C PRO A 771 -19.20 -43.57 19.48
N ASN A 772 -19.93 -42.68 20.15
CA ASN A 772 -20.57 -42.95 21.42
C ASN A 772 -21.73 -43.94 21.20
N PRO A 773 -21.67 -45.18 21.74
CA PRO A 773 -22.70 -46.17 21.48
C PRO A 773 -24.10 -45.80 21.97
N ALA A 774 -24.20 -44.94 22.99
CA ALA A 774 -25.49 -44.44 23.48
C ALA A 774 -26.08 -43.42 22.51
N MET A 775 -25.28 -42.44 22.07
CA MET A 775 -25.70 -41.41 21.11
C MET A 775 -25.97 -42.01 19.74
N PHE A 776 -25.15 -42.95 19.28
CA PHE A 776 -25.36 -43.69 18.03
C PHE A 776 -26.76 -44.34 17.99
N LYS A 777 -27.17 -45.02 19.07
CA LYS A 777 -28.50 -45.64 19.15
C LYS A 777 -29.62 -44.61 19.12
N ILE A 778 -29.42 -43.46 19.75
CA ILE A 778 -30.40 -42.37 19.77
C ILE A 778 -30.53 -41.75 18.39
N CYS A 779 -29.41 -41.41 17.75
CA CYS A 779 -29.34 -40.89 16.39
C CYS A 779 -29.98 -41.86 15.39
N GLN A 780 -29.65 -43.15 15.47
CA GLN A 780 -30.27 -44.19 14.65
C GLN A 780 -31.79 -44.24 14.84
N SER A 781 -32.27 -44.17 16.09
CA SER A 781 -33.71 -44.12 16.38
C SER A 781 -34.36 -42.84 15.83
N ASN A 782 -33.66 -41.70 15.84
CA ASN A 782 -34.13 -40.44 15.28
C ASN A 782 -34.23 -40.50 13.75
N ILE A 783 -33.22 -41.05 13.07
CA ILE A 783 -33.21 -41.26 11.62
C ILE A 783 -34.40 -42.15 11.20
N GLN A 784 -34.60 -43.28 11.89
CA GLN A 784 -35.69 -44.21 11.61
C GLN A 784 -37.06 -43.57 11.84
N TYR A 785 -37.24 -42.86 12.96
CA TYR A 785 -38.52 -42.25 13.31
C TYR A 785 -38.95 -41.17 12.31
N ASN A 786 -38.01 -40.34 11.85
CA ASN A 786 -38.29 -39.27 10.90
C ASN A 786 -38.33 -39.76 9.43
N GLY A 787 -38.12 -41.06 9.18
CA GLY A 787 -38.17 -41.65 7.85
C GLY A 787 -37.10 -41.11 6.90
N TRP A 788 -35.96 -40.64 7.42
CA TRP A 788 -34.91 -40.08 6.60
C TRP A 788 -34.19 -41.17 5.81
N THR A 789 -34.38 -41.14 4.49
CA THR A 789 -33.65 -41.98 3.54
C THR A 789 -32.28 -41.37 3.23
N ASN A 790 -31.38 -42.14 2.61
CA ASN A 790 -30.05 -41.69 2.19
C ASN A 790 -29.17 -41.17 3.35
N VAL A 791 -29.33 -41.71 4.56
CA VAL A 791 -28.46 -41.44 5.71
C VAL A 791 -27.74 -42.73 6.11
N THR A 792 -26.41 -42.71 6.06
CA THR A 792 -25.55 -43.81 6.51
C THR A 792 -24.90 -43.40 7.83
N LEU A 793 -25.37 -43.94 8.95
CA LEU A 793 -24.81 -43.69 10.27
C LEU A 793 -23.77 -44.77 10.62
N LEU A 794 -22.55 -44.36 10.98
CA LEU A 794 -21.41 -45.23 11.23
C LEU A 794 -20.90 -45.09 12.69
N PRO A 795 -20.67 -46.21 13.41
CA PRO A 795 -20.28 -46.20 14.82
C PRO A 795 -18.75 -46.05 14.99
N TYR A 796 -18.15 -45.12 14.26
CA TYR A 796 -16.69 -44.94 14.21
C TYR A 796 -16.29 -43.55 14.64
N ALA A 797 -15.18 -43.46 15.36
CA ALA A 797 -14.52 -42.19 15.61
C ALA A 797 -13.60 -41.86 14.43
N LEU A 798 -13.57 -40.62 13.98
CA LEU A 798 -12.65 -40.19 12.92
C LEU A 798 -11.26 -39.92 13.51
N SER A 799 -10.23 -40.50 12.89
CA SER A 799 -8.83 -40.36 13.31
C SER A 799 -7.89 -40.42 12.10
N ASP A 800 -6.59 -40.22 12.33
CA ASP A 800 -5.52 -40.42 11.34
C ASP A 800 -5.21 -41.90 11.06
N THR A 801 -5.77 -42.81 11.85
CA THR A 801 -5.47 -44.24 11.83
C THR A 801 -6.72 -45.10 12.02
N ASP A 802 -6.76 -46.24 11.32
CA ASP A 802 -7.78 -47.28 11.54
C ASP A 802 -7.36 -48.16 12.70
N GLY A 803 -8.27 -48.44 13.64
CA GLY A 803 -7.96 -49.29 14.79
C GLY A 803 -8.97 -49.17 15.91
N ASP A 804 -8.50 -49.43 17.13
CA ASP A 804 -9.22 -49.22 18.37
C ASP A 804 -8.52 -48.11 19.16
N ALA A 805 -9.30 -47.18 19.75
CA ALA A 805 -8.76 -46.11 20.58
C ALA A 805 -9.61 -45.91 21.84
N GLN A 806 -8.98 -45.38 22.88
CA GLN A 806 -9.68 -44.96 24.09
C GLN A 806 -10.50 -43.70 23.79
N PHE A 807 -11.76 -43.71 24.22
CA PHE A 807 -12.73 -42.64 24.04
C PHE A 807 -13.32 -42.29 25.39
N ASN A 808 -13.26 -41.01 25.73
CA ASN A 808 -13.72 -40.47 27.00
C ASN A 808 -15.15 -39.93 26.82
N VAL A 809 -16.13 -40.68 27.34
CA VAL A 809 -17.54 -40.30 27.33
C VAL A 809 -17.84 -39.43 28.54
N VAL A 810 -18.43 -38.25 28.31
CA VAL A 810 -18.91 -37.36 29.37
C VAL A 810 -20.42 -37.56 29.52
N GLU A 811 -20.87 -38.23 30.58
CA GLU A 811 -22.29 -38.59 30.71
C GLU A 811 -23.21 -37.36 30.88
N SER A 812 -22.76 -36.33 31.60
CA SER A 812 -23.56 -35.11 31.81
C SER A 812 -23.60 -34.17 30.61
N MET A 813 -22.66 -34.30 29.68
CA MET A 813 -22.54 -33.47 28.48
C MET A 813 -22.00 -34.32 27.31
N PRO A 814 -22.80 -35.26 26.75
CA PRO A 814 -22.34 -36.20 25.73
C PRO A 814 -21.66 -35.55 24.52
N MET A 815 -22.08 -34.34 24.15
CA MET A 815 -21.48 -33.60 23.03
C MET A 815 -19.99 -33.27 23.23
N ALA A 816 -19.48 -33.24 24.47
CA ALA A 816 -18.08 -32.97 24.79
C ALA A 816 -17.20 -34.23 24.86
N SER A 817 -17.71 -35.39 24.42
CA SER A 817 -16.96 -36.66 24.45
C SER A 817 -15.85 -36.66 23.39
N THR A 818 -14.66 -37.17 23.74
CA THR A 818 -13.46 -37.00 22.91
C THR A 818 -12.53 -38.22 22.90
N LEU A 819 -11.74 -38.37 21.83
CA LEU A 819 -10.60 -39.31 21.77
C LEU A 819 -9.33 -38.78 22.47
N THR A 820 -9.35 -37.53 22.93
CA THR A 820 -8.19 -36.86 23.51
C THR A 820 -8.33 -36.70 25.01
N ASP A 821 -7.27 -36.21 25.67
CA ASP A 821 -7.30 -35.85 27.08
C ASP A 821 -7.93 -34.46 27.33
N ARG A 822 -8.44 -33.80 26.27
CA ARG A 822 -9.08 -32.49 26.31
C ARG A 822 -10.48 -32.60 26.92
N LEU A 823 -10.54 -32.58 28.24
CA LEU A 823 -11.80 -32.57 28.98
C LEU A 823 -12.20 -31.13 29.33
N PRO A 824 -13.50 -30.77 29.35
CA PRO A 824 -13.93 -29.46 29.79
C PRO A 824 -13.59 -29.24 31.27
N ASN A 825 -13.03 -28.07 31.61
CA ASN A 825 -12.66 -27.71 32.99
C ASN A 825 -13.84 -27.75 34.01
N SER A 826 -15.08 -27.80 33.51
CA SER A 826 -16.32 -27.82 34.29
C SER A 826 -16.84 -29.23 34.60
N VAL A 827 -16.22 -30.29 34.08
CA VAL A 827 -16.68 -31.68 34.23
C VAL A 827 -15.93 -32.35 35.38
N ALA A 828 -16.65 -33.01 36.28
CA ALA A 828 -16.07 -33.79 37.36
C ALA A 828 -15.46 -35.09 36.81
N VAL A 829 -14.31 -35.52 37.34
CA VAL A 829 -13.62 -36.75 36.91
C VAL A 829 -14.53 -37.99 36.99
N GLU A 830 -15.45 -38.01 37.96
CA GLU A 830 -16.41 -39.08 38.20
C GLU A 830 -17.49 -39.22 37.10
N ASP A 831 -17.67 -38.17 36.28
CA ASP A 831 -18.65 -38.12 35.19
C ASP A 831 -18.07 -38.60 33.84
N ILE A 832 -16.78 -38.97 33.83
CA ILE A 832 -16.07 -39.43 32.64
C ILE A 832 -15.95 -40.95 32.68
N GLN A 833 -16.47 -41.59 31.63
CA GLN A 833 -16.29 -43.02 31.39
C GLN A 833 -15.39 -43.23 30.19
N SER A 834 -14.23 -43.83 30.40
CA SER A 834 -13.38 -44.27 29.30
C SER A 834 -13.86 -45.61 28.75
N MET A 835 -14.03 -45.69 27.43
CA MET A 835 -14.34 -46.92 26.71
C MET A 835 -13.48 -47.07 25.47
N VAL A 836 -13.50 -48.24 24.84
CA VAL A 836 -12.80 -48.47 23.57
C VAL A 836 -13.80 -48.37 22.42
N VAL A 837 -13.48 -47.55 21.43
CA VAL A 837 -14.25 -47.39 20.19
C VAL A 837 -13.36 -47.65 18.97
N GLN A 838 -13.99 -48.01 17.86
CA GLN A 838 -13.26 -48.19 16.60
C GLN A 838 -13.00 -46.83 15.94
N THR A 839 -11.75 -46.59 15.57
CA THR A 839 -11.35 -45.44 14.76
C THR A 839 -11.32 -45.81 13.28
N ARG A 840 -11.66 -44.84 12.43
CA ARG A 840 -11.47 -44.94 10.99
C ARG A 840 -10.93 -43.66 10.39
N ARG A 841 -10.12 -43.81 9.35
CA ARG A 841 -9.65 -42.72 8.50
C ARG A 841 -10.78 -42.20 7.63
N LEU A 842 -10.94 -40.88 7.59
CA LEU A 842 -12.00 -40.26 6.79
C LEU A 842 -11.75 -40.47 5.29
N SER A 843 -10.49 -40.52 4.86
CA SER A 843 -10.12 -40.76 3.47
C SER A 843 -10.71 -42.05 2.88
N SER A 844 -10.99 -43.06 3.71
CA SER A 844 -11.61 -44.34 3.32
C SER A 844 -13.08 -44.20 2.90
N PHE A 845 -13.73 -43.09 3.27
CA PHE A 845 -15.12 -42.80 2.92
C PHE A 845 -15.26 -41.72 1.84
N LEU A 846 -14.16 -41.07 1.45
CA LEU A 846 -14.11 -40.10 0.36
C LEU A 846 -13.74 -40.77 -0.97
N ASN A 847 -14.75 -41.29 -1.66
CA ASN A 847 -14.61 -41.95 -2.97
C ASN A 847 -15.04 -41.09 -4.16
N ALA A 848 -15.76 -40.00 -3.89
CA ALA A 848 -16.25 -39.05 -4.88
C ALA A 848 -16.24 -37.63 -4.27
N GLU A 849 -16.61 -36.63 -5.08
CA GLU A 849 -16.75 -35.26 -4.60
C GLU A 849 -17.87 -35.16 -3.55
N VAL A 850 -17.60 -34.39 -2.49
CA VAL A 850 -18.49 -34.12 -1.37
C VAL A 850 -18.79 -32.63 -1.38
N ASP A 851 -20.08 -32.27 -1.39
CA ASP A 851 -20.50 -30.86 -1.39
C ASP A 851 -20.13 -30.16 -0.08
N PHE A 852 -20.35 -30.84 1.05
CA PHE A 852 -20.13 -30.28 2.38
C PHE A 852 -19.57 -31.29 3.38
N MET A 853 -18.60 -30.86 4.18
CA MET A 853 -18.05 -31.64 5.29
C MET A 853 -18.14 -30.86 6.60
N LYS A 854 -18.84 -31.40 7.60
CA LYS A 854 -18.76 -30.97 9.01
C LYS A 854 -17.70 -31.83 9.71
N LEU A 855 -16.74 -31.18 10.38
CA LEU A 855 -15.83 -31.81 11.33
C LEU A 855 -15.89 -31.08 12.66
N ASP A 856 -16.62 -31.67 13.60
CA ASP A 856 -16.65 -31.24 14.99
C ASP A 856 -16.58 -32.53 15.81
N ILE A 857 -15.35 -32.88 16.17
CA ILE A 857 -14.94 -34.19 16.70
C ILE A 857 -14.04 -34.02 17.93
N GLU A 858 -14.24 -32.90 18.63
CA GLU A 858 -13.68 -32.57 19.95
C GLU A 858 -12.16 -32.80 20.09
N GLY A 859 -11.36 -32.35 19.10
CA GLY A 859 -9.89 -32.29 19.22
C GLY A 859 -9.10 -33.12 18.20
N MET A 860 -9.77 -33.92 17.37
CA MET A 860 -9.12 -34.74 16.34
C MET A 860 -9.07 -34.07 14.96
N GLU A 861 -9.52 -32.82 14.84
CA GLU A 861 -9.72 -32.15 13.56
C GLU A 861 -8.42 -32.04 12.76
N ARG A 862 -7.32 -31.62 13.40
CA ARG A 862 -6.00 -31.52 12.75
C ARG A 862 -5.53 -32.85 12.18
N LYS A 863 -5.64 -33.93 12.97
CA LYS A 863 -5.16 -35.27 12.59
C LYS A 863 -5.96 -35.81 11.41
N VAL A 864 -7.28 -35.62 11.41
CA VAL A 864 -8.14 -36.00 10.28
C VAL A 864 -7.82 -35.16 9.03
N ILE A 865 -7.64 -33.85 9.16
CA ILE A 865 -7.29 -32.97 8.03
C ILE A 865 -5.92 -33.35 7.43
N ASP A 866 -4.93 -33.68 8.26
CA ASP A 866 -3.63 -34.16 7.80
C ASP A 866 -3.71 -35.50 7.09
N GLU A 867 -4.47 -36.43 7.66
CA GLU A 867 -4.69 -37.75 7.07
C GLU A 867 -5.34 -37.66 5.69
N LEU A 868 -6.29 -36.76 5.53
CA LEU A 868 -6.91 -36.49 4.23
C LEU A 868 -5.88 -36.05 3.20
N GLY A 869 -4.89 -35.23 3.59
CA GLY A 869 -3.85 -34.72 2.70
C GLY A 869 -4.44 -34.18 1.39
N ILE A 870 -3.98 -34.67 0.24
CA ILE A 870 -4.48 -34.26 -1.07
C ILE A 870 -5.95 -34.62 -1.32
N ARG A 871 -6.48 -35.67 -0.66
CA ARG A 871 -7.86 -36.13 -0.85
C ARG A 871 -8.88 -35.15 -0.29
N ILE A 872 -8.48 -34.23 0.60
CA ILE A 872 -9.36 -33.17 1.06
C ILE A 872 -9.95 -32.38 -0.11
N ARG A 873 -9.23 -32.28 -1.25
CA ARG A 873 -9.70 -31.62 -2.47
C ARG A 873 -11.01 -32.20 -3.04
N LEU A 874 -11.42 -33.40 -2.65
CA LEU A 874 -12.75 -33.93 -2.97
C LEU A 874 -13.87 -33.21 -2.22
N VAL A 875 -13.58 -32.44 -1.17
CA VAL A 875 -14.54 -31.68 -0.39
C VAL A 875 -14.65 -30.26 -0.96
N ARG A 876 -15.80 -29.90 -1.53
CA ARG A 876 -16.01 -28.58 -2.12
C ARG A 876 -16.05 -27.48 -1.06
N SER A 877 -16.79 -27.70 0.02
CA SER A 877 -16.91 -26.77 1.14
C SER A 877 -17.04 -27.51 2.47
N GLY A 878 -16.81 -26.84 3.59
CA GLY A 878 -16.93 -27.46 4.90
C GLY A 878 -16.86 -26.50 6.07
N PHE A 879 -17.20 -27.02 7.24
CA PHE A 879 -17.06 -26.36 8.52
C PHE A 879 -16.25 -27.26 9.45
N ILE A 880 -15.21 -26.71 10.06
CA ILE A 880 -14.35 -27.39 11.02
C ILE A 880 -14.43 -26.63 12.34
N GLU A 881 -14.90 -27.27 13.41
CA GLU A 881 -14.79 -26.71 14.75
C GLU A 881 -13.44 -27.11 15.34
N TYR A 882 -12.48 -26.20 15.28
CA TYR A 882 -11.17 -26.45 15.84
C TYR A 882 -11.19 -26.32 17.36
N HIS A 883 -10.69 -27.35 18.04
CA HIS A 883 -10.67 -27.45 19.50
C HIS A 883 -9.24 -27.31 20.05
N TYR A 884 -8.90 -26.15 20.60
CA TYR A 884 -7.58 -25.94 21.23
C TYR A 884 -7.47 -26.67 22.57
N ASP A 885 -6.30 -27.27 22.76
CA ASP A 885 -5.85 -27.86 24.02
C ASP A 885 -4.49 -27.22 24.41
N PRO A 886 -4.40 -26.52 25.55
CA PRO A 886 -3.15 -25.94 26.04
C PRO A 886 -2.12 -26.98 26.50
N HIS A 887 -2.56 -28.21 26.80
CA HIS A 887 -1.71 -29.29 27.30
C HIS A 887 -1.20 -30.21 26.19
N SER A 888 -1.71 -30.07 24.95
CA SER A 888 -1.28 -30.84 23.79
C SER A 888 -1.00 -29.95 22.58
N ARG A 889 0.18 -30.11 21.97
CA ARG A 889 0.53 -29.45 20.70
C ARG A 889 0.08 -30.23 19.46
N GLU A 890 -0.59 -31.37 19.64
CA GLU A 890 -0.93 -32.27 18.55
C GLU A 890 -2.04 -31.71 17.65
N ASN A 891 -3.05 -31.03 18.21
CA ASN A 891 -4.10 -30.34 17.46
C ASN A 891 -3.69 -28.89 17.16
N SER A 892 -2.68 -28.67 16.30
CA SER A 892 -2.17 -27.32 15.99
C SER A 892 -3.00 -26.59 14.93
N LEU A 893 -3.61 -25.46 15.30
CA LEU A 893 -4.34 -24.59 14.36
C LEU A 893 -3.48 -24.13 13.18
N VAL A 894 -2.25 -23.66 13.45
CA VAL A 894 -1.34 -23.15 12.41
C VAL A 894 -1.11 -24.22 11.35
N ASN A 895 -0.88 -25.45 11.81
CA ASN A 895 -0.63 -26.51 10.88
C ASN A 895 -1.92 -26.88 10.13
N LEU A 896 -3.08 -26.93 10.80
CA LEU A 896 -4.40 -27.17 10.17
C LEU A 896 -4.62 -26.21 8.99
N LEU A 897 -4.42 -24.91 9.22
CA LEU A 897 -4.53 -23.89 8.19
C LEU A 897 -3.49 -24.08 7.07
N HIS A 898 -2.26 -24.47 7.42
CA HIS A 898 -1.23 -24.77 6.43
C HIS A 898 -1.62 -25.91 5.48
N CYS A 899 -2.26 -26.97 5.99
CA CYS A 899 -2.77 -28.08 5.16
C CYS A 899 -3.89 -27.61 4.22
N LEU A 900 -4.77 -26.72 4.68
CA LEU A 900 -5.81 -26.12 3.84
C LEU A 900 -5.21 -25.23 2.74
N ASP A 901 -4.21 -24.41 3.07
CA ASP A 901 -3.50 -23.56 2.11
C ASP A 901 -2.80 -24.38 1.01
N GLN A 902 -2.10 -25.45 1.39
CA GLN A 902 -1.45 -26.36 0.43
C GLN A 902 -2.44 -27.05 -0.53
N ASN A 903 -3.72 -27.11 -0.15
CA ASN A 903 -4.77 -27.75 -0.92
C ASN A 903 -5.74 -26.76 -1.59
N ASP A 904 -5.31 -25.50 -1.74
CA ASP A 904 -6.02 -24.46 -2.48
C ASP A 904 -7.41 -24.11 -1.89
N TYR A 905 -7.54 -24.08 -0.56
CA TYR A 905 -8.76 -23.59 0.10
C TYR A 905 -8.73 -22.08 0.33
N PHE A 906 -9.91 -21.45 0.25
CA PHE A 906 -10.21 -20.26 1.02
C PHE A 906 -10.78 -20.69 2.36
N TYR A 907 -10.41 -19.99 3.43
CA TYR A 907 -11.00 -20.22 4.74
C TYR A 907 -11.30 -18.91 5.47
N ALA A 908 -12.37 -18.93 6.27
CA ALA A 908 -12.78 -17.86 7.15
C ALA A 908 -12.95 -18.40 8.57
N MET A 909 -12.40 -17.68 9.55
CA MET A 909 -12.52 -18.05 10.96
C MET A 909 -13.58 -17.18 11.63
N THR A 910 -14.46 -17.79 12.41
CA THR A 910 -15.48 -17.09 13.20
C THR A 910 -15.22 -17.29 14.68
N ASP A 911 -15.41 -16.23 15.47
CA ASP A 911 -15.46 -16.36 16.92
C ASP A 911 -16.78 -16.99 17.34
N GLN A 912 -16.76 -17.83 18.38
CA GLN A 912 -18.00 -18.25 19.01
C GLN A 912 -18.59 -17.07 19.82
N PRO A 913 -19.85 -16.66 19.59
CA PRO A 913 -20.47 -15.57 20.32
C PRO A 913 -20.78 -15.98 21.77
N GLY A 914 -19.86 -15.70 22.69
CA GLY A 914 -20.11 -15.83 24.13
C GLY A 914 -18.91 -16.05 25.03
N ARG A 915 -17.76 -16.51 24.51
CA ARG A 915 -16.52 -16.61 25.28
C ARG A 915 -15.62 -15.44 24.94
N ALA A 916 -15.77 -14.33 25.66
CA ALA A 916 -14.69 -13.35 25.69
C ALA A 916 -13.43 -14.08 26.17
N LEU A 917 -12.44 -14.24 25.29
CA LEU A 917 -11.06 -14.47 25.67
C LEU A 917 -10.72 -13.32 26.62
N ASN A 918 -10.82 -13.55 27.93
CA ASN A 918 -10.15 -12.71 28.89
C ASN A 918 -8.69 -12.82 28.52
N ALA A 919 -8.19 -11.81 27.82
CA ALA A 919 -6.79 -11.69 27.45
C ALA A 919 -5.98 -12.03 28.70
N VAL A 920 -5.14 -13.06 28.56
CA VAL A 920 -4.20 -13.53 29.57
C VAL A 920 -3.54 -12.31 30.20
N LYS A 921 -3.90 -12.01 31.45
CA LYS A 921 -3.13 -11.07 32.27
C LYS A 921 -1.75 -11.67 32.43
N TYR A 922 -0.77 -11.05 31.78
CA TYR A 922 0.68 -11.08 32.02
C TYR A 922 1.28 -12.25 32.82
N ALA A 923 2.27 -12.89 32.20
CA ALA A 923 3.52 -13.36 32.80
C ALA A 923 3.44 -13.89 34.26
N GLY A 924 3.33 -15.21 34.41
CA GLY A 924 3.65 -15.89 35.66
C GLY A 924 2.87 -17.18 35.90
N ASP A 925 1.70 -17.34 35.30
CA ASP A 925 0.82 -18.47 35.60
C ASP A 925 0.66 -19.37 34.38
N VAL A 926 1.47 -20.44 34.32
CA VAL A 926 1.43 -21.45 33.25
C VAL A 926 0.10 -22.22 33.25
N ASN A 927 -0.72 -22.06 34.29
CA ASN A 927 -2.05 -22.66 34.44
C ASN A 927 -3.21 -21.79 33.90
N ALA A 928 -2.92 -20.61 33.30
CA ALA A 928 -3.96 -19.69 32.84
C ALA A 928 -4.42 -19.90 31.37
N CYS A 929 -3.87 -20.88 30.64
CA CYS A 929 -4.34 -21.18 29.29
C CYS A 929 -5.62 -22.03 29.38
N GLN A 930 -6.76 -21.48 28.94
CA GLN A 930 -8.05 -22.19 28.96
C GLN A 930 -8.32 -22.87 27.60
N ASN A 931 -9.04 -24.00 27.62
CA ASN A 931 -9.57 -24.63 26.42
C ASN A 931 -10.51 -23.64 25.69
N TRP A 932 -10.33 -23.50 24.37
CA TRP A 932 -11.20 -22.71 23.50
C TRP A 932 -11.46 -23.46 22.20
N SER A 933 -12.52 -23.07 21.48
CA SER A 933 -12.79 -23.55 20.13
C SER A 933 -13.01 -22.37 19.17
N CYS A 934 -12.84 -22.61 17.87
CA CYS A 934 -13.24 -21.67 16.84
C CYS A 934 -13.78 -22.39 15.60
N GLY A 935 -14.75 -21.76 14.94
CA GLY A 935 -15.29 -22.26 13.68
C GLY A 935 -14.40 -21.85 12.51
N ILE A 936 -14.11 -22.78 11.61
CA ILE A 936 -13.35 -22.56 10.37
C ILE A 936 -14.21 -23.01 9.20
N PHE A 937 -14.71 -22.03 8.44
CA PHE A 937 -15.36 -22.29 7.17
C PHE A 937 -14.32 -22.46 6.08
N ILE A 938 -14.43 -23.50 5.27
CA ILE A 938 -13.51 -23.80 4.17
C ILE A 938 -14.27 -23.90 2.85
N THR A 939 -13.69 -23.39 1.76
CA THR A 939 -14.23 -23.56 0.40
C THR A 939 -13.07 -23.72 -0.57
N ARG A 940 -13.08 -24.80 -1.37
CA ARG A 940 -12.04 -25.08 -2.34
C ARG A 940 -12.06 -24.05 -3.47
N ARG A 941 -10.89 -23.55 -3.88
CA ARG A 941 -10.75 -22.71 -5.07
C ARG A 941 -11.09 -23.54 -6.31
N CYS A 942 -12.16 -23.16 -7.02
CA CYS A 942 -12.33 -23.61 -8.39
C CYS A 942 -11.22 -22.98 -9.23
N LEU A 943 -10.47 -23.80 -9.99
CA LEU A 943 -9.64 -23.31 -11.08
C LEU A 943 -10.60 -22.68 -12.11
N LEU A 944 -10.71 -21.36 -12.10
CA LEU A 944 -11.31 -20.57 -13.18
C LEU A 944 -10.32 -20.44 -14.33
#